data_AF-A0A2N0PNM1-F1
#
_entry.id   AF-A0A2N0PNM1-F1
#
_cell.length_a   1.000
_cell.length_b   1.000
_cell.length_c   1.000
_cell.angle_alpha   90.00
_cell.angle_beta   90.00
_cell.angle_gamma   90.00
#
_symmetry.space_group_name_H-M   'P 1'
#
loop_
_entity.id
_entity.type
_entity.pdbx_description
1 polymer ?
#
loop_
_entity_poly.entity_id
_entity_poly.type
_entity_poly.pdbx_seq_one_letter_code
_entity_poly.pdbx_strand_id
1 'polypeptide(L)'
;MQNSDDAKSSSIQIIFETKNNVVTRILFKNNGIYFRPEDWNRLKKIAEGNPDEQKIGAFGVGFYSLFSVCDNPFVFSGGQGMAFYWRGNQLFTKQGQNKSTDDWTTFLMDMKDPTEIPNIEKFSRFLANSLGFTENLQNISVLFNDTLVIRLSKKIQRPEPLRITSEFNTYSPQRMFQLTSINVGRVQLDVERLIVPTNFNVRQLHLINYQTEKASIFLKTANGDLDVRVSNEFSLKMEQITKKKPPRKTSIQMIFTGFNEHNLSSDSDENISPVFKDLLQYPEQGKIYIGFSTDQTTGCCSHLAARVIPTMERVSIDMANETLAKYNSELLYLSGTLCRILYEDEMDQIKRSYNSVNAVHDRALLEKRAAHALTHFTYHPSTPNTQIGKILESQFFDCTRKNLSILSTNGVLPISDVRIPDPKMKGFIKNVPVVPTNIFERCNIFFIKAKNTLNLIRDLNFQDVLHELRNRMFSENEITELLKWFVSYRSSGNIVSASELDQFMGLTRIGNIFRTLKTIRHYLNPGIIPTDMDVPNDVMPYTISKTLPPQDLKKWFGWSELTLVIWAKFIVNKPNLENDLTFARKVLQILARNLNNTSRNNKEIIRQLFFQKRCIPTKFGLKLPNEAYFQNVTIFPDLPTIEFQKPLSVQSLMELLGVRKVVELKLVFDRLDRGNWDHMQLVKYLASMSSDLKADEIRILKSKPIWPKEDSAGSQLVQIQRFVTSNLHVPSSLNREFGLPIIDWKGRWSSSTQEGTFLIMLGLREYPTLKTILELAAPPTDPKIRSKAFEYFIDNFDKNYLKEYSPATVNNAFLPCSDQNTYAKPSECFINLECKIMKFKVIRQDLRYRVEKLGVHQDPSRETIINELKKLSRYVQYGDDAKKIFEYLASRKKDFIRSDFDQLAKFDFIPLRNKTKINEIILFNPRSVYFEVQEGLSEFFPCIDFGERANSFLSACGVKKRPSPVDLARLLVESSAKLWGLIKGNIEKYLNILRIIAIDFKSCRNIADEPSLIARMKGAPILVAIKKERQERRTNSGDGNNDGIDCYYLSSTNKIFINDNKIYQRVFNPLTAPEENLLESLYKELGCRSLQDSVKETSTPRGIKETNKSKQLQNEIMERSSLFYHEYKEHDIKRDEKWLEKLKVREVDYIETIYVLENDEKKERTDTLILQVAGMDSWTLYISSSSNLLDVSKHIVKNIYKVSNWKDVGYFNMLLTSPLLVLKEMGYPVDRILQQRK
;
A
#
# COMPACT_ATOMS: atom_id res chain seq x y z
N MET A 1 -20.60 -39.09 19.91
CA MET A 1 -20.00 -38.94 18.55
C MET A 1 -18.93 -40.00 18.30
N GLN A 2 -17.69 -39.88 18.80
CA GLN A 2 -16.61 -40.85 18.48
C GLN A 2 -17.01 -42.31 18.75
N ASN A 3 -17.61 -42.62 19.91
CA ASN A 3 -18.08 -43.99 20.21
C ASN A 3 -19.09 -44.54 19.17
N SER A 4 -19.85 -43.67 18.52
CA SER A 4 -20.81 -44.01 17.47
C SER A 4 -20.10 -44.30 16.15
N ASP A 5 -19.09 -43.50 15.81
CA ASP A 5 -18.23 -43.72 14.63
C ASP A 5 -17.42 -45.03 14.77
N ASP A 6 -16.86 -45.27 15.97
CA ASP A 6 -16.19 -46.53 16.34
C ASP A 6 -17.12 -47.75 16.24
N ALA A 7 -18.44 -47.54 16.45
CA ALA A 7 -19.51 -48.54 16.29
C ALA A 7 -20.08 -48.59 14.86
N LYS A 8 -19.45 -47.91 13.89
CA LYS A 8 -19.87 -47.81 12.47
C LYS A 8 -21.27 -47.23 12.25
N SER A 9 -21.73 -46.36 13.16
CA SER A 9 -22.99 -45.62 13.00
C SER A 9 -22.89 -44.63 11.84
N SER A 10 -23.88 -44.65 10.94
CA SER A 10 -23.99 -43.67 9.85
C SER A 10 -24.77 -42.41 10.26
N SER A 11 -25.58 -42.49 11.32
CA SER A 11 -26.45 -41.40 11.76
C SER A 11 -26.60 -41.35 13.29
N ILE A 12 -26.54 -40.14 13.85
CA ILE A 12 -26.84 -39.88 15.27
C ILE A 12 -27.99 -38.87 15.42
N GLN A 13 -28.69 -38.98 16.55
CA GLN A 13 -29.76 -38.08 16.95
C GLN A 13 -29.51 -37.62 18.39
N ILE A 14 -29.58 -36.32 18.64
CA ILE A 14 -29.43 -35.71 19.97
C ILE A 14 -30.75 -35.01 20.30
N ILE A 15 -31.46 -35.47 21.32
CA ILE A 15 -32.74 -34.92 21.75
C ILE A 15 -32.54 -34.29 23.13
N PHE A 16 -32.84 -33.01 23.27
CA PHE A 16 -32.88 -32.33 24.56
C PHE A 16 -34.35 -32.16 24.97
N GLU A 17 -34.77 -32.85 26.03
CA GLU A 17 -36.07 -32.63 26.66
C GLU A 17 -35.95 -31.44 27.64
N THR A 18 -36.92 -30.53 27.56
CA THR A 18 -36.87 -29.26 28.28
C THR A 18 -38.11 -29.03 29.15
N LYS A 19 -37.90 -28.43 30.32
CA LYS A 19 -38.96 -27.98 31.22
C LYS A 19 -38.62 -26.56 31.69
N ASN A 20 -39.59 -25.65 31.62
CA ASN A 20 -39.40 -24.23 32.01
C ASN A 20 -38.16 -23.55 31.36
N ASN A 21 -37.88 -23.87 30.09
CA ASN A 21 -36.75 -23.34 29.31
C ASN A 21 -35.34 -23.76 29.78
N VAL A 22 -35.24 -24.83 30.57
CA VAL A 22 -33.98 -25.52 30.88
C VAL A 22 -34.03 -26.98 30.43
N VAL A 23 -32.87 -27.55 30.09
CA VAL A 23 -32.71 -28.96 29.72
C VAL A 23 -32.80 -29.83 30.97
N THR A 24 -33.71 -30.79 30.98
CA THR A 24 -33.88 -31.75 32.09
C THR A 24 -33.43 -33.17 31.73
N ARG A 25 -33.40 -33.52 30.45
CA ARG A 25 -32.87 -34.80 29.97
C ARG A 25 -32.24 -34.64 28.59
N ILE A 26 -31.19 -35.42 28.33
CA ILE A 26 -30.60 -35.59 27.01
C ILE A 26 -30.73 -37.06 26.59
N LEU A 27 -31.25 -37.32 25.39
CA LEU A 27 -31.16 -38.62 24.73
C LEU A 27 -30.17 -38.52 23.58
N PHE A 28 -29.10 -39.30 23.64
CA PHE A 28 -28.15 -39.46 22.53
C PHE A 28 -28.38 -40.82 21.89
N LYS A 29 -28.83 -40.86 20.64
CA LYS A 29 -29.13 -42.09 19.90
C LYS A 29 -28.14 -42.27 18.76
N ASN A 30 -27.77 -43.53 18.45
CA ASN A 30 -26.99 -43.88 17.26
C ASN A 30 -27.44 -45.20 16.64
N ASN A 31 -27.37 -45.29 15.31
CA ASN A 31 -27.75 -46.47 14.52
C ASN A 31 -26.57 -47.43 14.23
N GLY A 32 -25.55 -47.43 15.10
CA GLY A 32 -24.38 -48.30 14.96
C GLY A 32 -24.65 -49.75 15.36
N ILE A 33 -23.59 -50.56 15.32
CA ILE A 33 -23.60 -51.96 15.78
C ILE A 33 -24.05 -52.02 17.25
N TYR A 34 -24.99 -52.91 17.56
CA TYR A 34 -25.46 -53.14 18.92
C TYR A 34 -24.34 -53.60 19.87
N PHE A 35 -24.46 -53.26 21.15
CA PHE A 35 -23.51 -53.65 22.18
C PHE A 35 -23.44 -55.17 22.32
N ARG A 36 -22.24 -55.72 22.11
CA ARG A 36 -21.94 -57.14 22.35
C ARG A 36 -21.77 -57.42 23.84
N PRO A 37 -21.82 -58.69 24.29
CA PRO A 37 -21.58 -59.04 25.70
C PRO A 37 -20.25 -58.48 26.24
N GLU A 38 -19.22 -58.41 25.41
CA GLU A 38 -17.92 -57.80 25.70
C GLU A 38 -18.04 -56.29 25.97
N ASP A 39 -18.77 -55.57 25.11
CA ASP A 39 -18.98 -54.12 25.22
C ASP A 39 -19.80 -53.79 26.48
N TRP A 40 -20.82 -54.59 26.80
CA TRP A 40 -21.59 -54.50 28.05
C TRP A 40 -20.76 -54.78 29.32
N ASN A 41 -19.78 -55.69 29.25
CA ASN A 41 -18.89 -55.96 30.38
C ASN A 41 -17.85 -54.86 30.58
N ARG A 42 -17.33 -54.27 29.49
CA ARG A 42 -16.42 -53.12 29.54
C ARG A 42 -17.12 -51.85 30.05
N LEU A 43 -18.40 -51.65 29.73
CA LEU A 43 -19.25 -50.58 30.28
C LEU A 43 -19.29 -50.53 31.82
N LYS A 44 -19.03 -51.64 32.51
CA LYS A 44 -19.06 -51.75 33.98
C LYS A 44 -17.74 -51.35 34.63
N LYS A 45 -16.66 -51.19 33.88
CA LYS A 45 -15.30 -51.02 34.40
C LYS A 45 -14.67 -49.70 33.96
N ILE A 46 -14.23 -48.92 34.93
CA ILE A 46 -13.49 -47.67 34.70
C ILE A 46 -12.06 -48.01 34.24
N ALA A 47 -11.52 -47.20 33.32
CA ALA A 47 -10.18 -47.34 32.73
C ALA A 47 -9.90 -48.62 31.91
N GLU A 48 -10.88 -49.52 31.72
CA GLU A 48 -10.74 -50.67 30.81
C GLU A 48 -11.07 -50.24 29.37
N GLY A 49 -10.05 -49.72 28.69
CA GLY A 49 -10.11 -49.27 27.29
C GLY A 49 -10.54 -50.36 26.30
N ASN A 50 -10.73 -49.99 25.03
CA ASN A 50 -10.85 -51.03 24.01
C ASN A 50 -9.44 -51.59 23.75
N PRO A 51 -9.16 -52.89 24.02
CA PRO A 51 -7.83 -53.47 23.78
C PRO A 51 -7.49 -53.52 22.28
N ASP A 52 -8.47 -53.34 21.40
CA ASP A 52 -8.25 -53.15 19.97
C ASP A 52 -7.35 -51.93 19.70
N GLU A 53 -6.14 -52.21 19.20
CA GLU A 53 -5.15 -51.24 18.75
C GLU A 53 -5.71 -50.35 17.61
N GLN A 54 -6.72 -50.82 16.87
CA GLN A 54 -7.37 -50.07 15.79
C GLN A 54 -8.39 -49.04 16.28
N LYS A 55 -8.79 -49.01 17.56
CA LYS A 55 -9.81 -48.07 18.08
C LYS A 55 -9.21 -46.86 18.77
N ILE A 56 -9.77 -45.67 18.47
CA ILE A 56 -9.24 -44.36 18.89
C ILE A 56 -9.30 -44.18 20.41
N GLY A 57 -10.32 -44.74 21.07
CA GLY A 57 -10.45 -44.70 22.53
C GLY A 57 -9.32 -45.43 23.26
N ALA A 58 -8.27 -44.72 23.66
CA ALA A 58 -7.11 -45.27 24.37
C ALA A 58 -7.43 -45.69 25.82
N PHE A 59 -7.94 -44.77 26.63
CA PHE A 59 -7.96 -44.88 28.10
C PHE A 59 -9.26 -45.42 28.73
N GLY A 60 -10.27 -45.82 27.95
CA GLY A 60 -11.54 -46.37 28.48
C GLY A 60 -12.48 -45.40 29.22
N VAL A 61 -12.00 -44.25 29.68
CA VAL A 61 -12.80 -43.27 30.45
C VAL A 61 -13.82 -42.48 29.62
N GLY A 62 -13.86 -42.63 28.30
CA GLY A 62 -14.68 -41.80 27.40
C GLY A 62 -16.19 -41.91 27.61
N PHE A 63 -16.69 -43.07 28.06
CA PHE A 63 -18.10 -43.23 28.46
C PHE A 63 -18.39 -42.55 29.82
N TYR A 64 -17.42 -42.54 30.73
CA TYR A 64 -17.60 -41.99 32.07
C TYR A 64 -17.67 -40.45 32.09
N SER A 65 -17.38 -39.76 30.99
CA SER A 65 -17.63 -38.31 30.87
C SER A 65 -19.11 -37.96 30.99
N LEU A 66 -20.04 -38.89 30.75
CA LEU A 66 -21.48 -38.69 30.94
C LEU A 66 -21.82 -38.36 32.41
N PHE A 67 -21.02 -38.85 33.38
CA PHE A 67 -21.20 -38.52 34.79
C PHE A 67 -20.87 -37.05 35.14
N SER A 68 -20.35 -36.26 34.20
CA SER A 68 -20.24 -34.80 34.37
C SER A 68 -21.59 -34.07 34.21
N VAL A 69 -22.60 -34.72 33.61
CA VAL A 69 -23.92 -34.12 33.33
C VAL A 69 -25.11 -34.89 33.93
N CYS A 70 -24.95 -36.18 34.23
CA CYS A 70 -26.02 -37.02 34.81
C CYS A 70 -25.48 -37.98 35.89
N ASP A 71 -26.22 -38.15 37.00
CA ASP A 71 -25.79 -39.07 38.06
C ASP A 71 -26.06 -40.55 37.72
N ASN A 72 -27.13 -40.83 36.96
CA ASN A 72 -27.65 -42.18 36.72
C ASN A 72 -27.94 -42.41 35.22
N PRO A 73 -26.92 -42.51 34.34
CA PRO A 73 -27.14 -42.76 32.92
C PRO A 73 -27.80 -44.13 32.69
N PHE A 74 -28.68 -44.20 31.68
CA PHE A 74 -29.30 -45.43 31.21
C PHE A 74 -28.93 -45.69 29.76
N VAL A 75 -28.40 -46.88 29.47
CA VAL A 75 -27.97 -47.29 28.12
C VAL A 75 -28.88 -48.40 27.61
N PHE A 76 -29.41 -48.26 26.40
CA PHE A 76 -30.21 -49.28 25.73
C PHE A 76 -29.60 -49.62 24.36
N SER A 77 -29.49 -50.91 24.04
CA SER A 77 -28.96 -51.41 22.77
C SER A 77 -29.43 -52.85 22.52
N GLY A 78 -29.94 -53.16 21.32
CA GLY A 78 -30.27 -54.54 20.91
C GLY A 78 -31.21 -55.30 21.86
N GLY A 79 -32.24 -54.64 22.40
CA GLY A 79 -33.20 -55.23 23.34
C GLY A 79 -32.70 -55.36 24.79
N GLN A 80 -31.45 -54.99 25.08
CA GLN A 80 -30.88 -54.97 26.43
C GLN A 80 -30.71 -53.54 26.94
N GLY A 81 -30.98 -53.33 28.23
CA GLY A 81 -30.78 -52.08 28.94
C GLY A 81 -29.85 -52.23 30.13
N MET A 82 -29.09 -51.19 30.44
CA MET A 82 -28.22 -51.10 31.61
C MET A 82 -28.41 -49.75 32.31
N ALA A 83 -28.86 -49.80 33.56
CA ALA A 83 -28.95 -48.66 34.45
C ALA A 83 -27.69 -48.56 35.31
N PHE A 84 -27.10 -47.37 35.37
CA PHE A 84 -26.04 -47.02 36.31
C PHE A 84 -26.65 -46.29 37.50
N TYR A 85 -26.26 -46.65 38.73
CA TYR A 85 -26.76 -46.02 39.94
C TYR A 85 -25.75 -46.08 41.09
N TRP A 86 -25.76 -45.06 41.93
CA TRP A 86 -24.87 -44.96 43.09
C TRP A 86 -25.48 -45.62 44.33
N ARG A 87 -24.64 -46.31 45.12
CA ARG A 87 -24.99 -46.81 46.46
C ARG A 87 -23.84 -46.48 47.41
N GLY A 88 -23.97 -45.37 48.13
CA GLY A 88 -22.82 -44.73 48.79
C GLY A 88 -21.81 -44.27 47.73
N ASN A 89 -20.52 -44.40 48.02
CA ASN A 89 -19.44 -43.97 47.11
C ASN A 89 -19.09 -45.00 46.01
N GLN A 90 -19.93 -46.01 45.79
CA GLN A 90 -19.73 -47.05 44.78
C GLN A 90 -20.80 -47.00 43.70
N LEU A 91 -20.35 -47.09 42.45
CA LEU A 91 -21.18 -47.16 41.26
C LEU A 91 -21.58 -48.61 40.96
N PHE A 92 -22.87 -48.88 40.87
CA PHE A 92 -23.43 -50.18 40.53
C PHE A 92 -24.14 -50.14 39.18
N THR A 93 -24.21 -51.31 38.51
CA THR A 93 -24.92 -51.48 37.25
C THR A 93 -26.01 -52.54 37.38
N LYS A 94 -27.23 -52.26 36.91
CA LYS A 94 -28.30 -53.26 36.77
C LYS A 94 -28.66 -53.42 35.30
N GLN A 95 -28.51 -54.64 34.79
CA GLN A 95 -28.82 -55.01 33.42
C GLN A 95 -30.18 -55.71 33.36
N GLY A 96 -30.95 -55.50 32.28
CA GLY A 96 -32.26 -56.12 32.07
C GLY A 96 -32.66 -56.13 30.60
N GLN A 97 -33.65 -56.95 30.26
CA GLN A 97 -34.28 -56.91 28.93
C GLN A 97 -35.35 -55.81 28.90
N ASN A 98 -35.47 -55.09 27.79
CA ASN A 98 -36.49 -54.06 27.60
C ASN A 98 -37.23 -54.31 26.27
N LYS A 99 -38.56 -54.27 26.29
CA LYS A 99 -39.45 -54.52 25.14
C LYS A 99 -39.57 -53.30 24.20
N SER A 100 -38.54 -52.47 24.11
CA SER A 100 -38.54 -51.33 23.19
C SER A 100 -38.37 -51.81 21.75
N THR A 101 -39.15 -51.23 20.84
CA THR A 101 -39.08 -51.45 19.38
C THR A 101 -38.14 -50.46 18.68
N ASP A 102 -37.28 -49.77 19.43
CA ASP A 102 -36.34 -48.78 18.92
C ASP A 102 -35.03 -49.44 18.49
N ASP A 103 -34.78 -49.55 17.18
CA ASP A 103 -33.57 -50.15 16.59
C ASP A 103 -32.29 -49.31 16.77
N TRP A 104 -32.31 -48.32 17.66
CA TRP A 104 -31.18 -47.43 17.93
C TRP A 104 -30.56 -47.70 19.29
N THR A 105 -29.23 -47.61 19.34
CA THR A 105 -28.50 -47.59 20.62
C THR A 105 -28.65 -46.22 21.25
N THR A 106 -29.35 -46.16 22.39
CA THR A 106 -29.80 -44.94 23.05
C THR A 106 -29.16 -44.78 24.42
N PHE A 107 -28.56 -43.62 24.66
CA PHE A 107 -28.03 -43.18 25.94
C PHE A 107 -28.98 -42.11 26.49
N LEU A 108 -29.71 -42.44 27.55
CA LEU A 108 -30.59 -41.53 28.27
C LEU A 108 -29.85 -40.97 29.49
N MET A 109 -29.82 -39.65 29.59
CA MET A 109 -29.12 -38.90 30.62
C MET A 109 -30.12 -37.95 31.29
N ASP A 110 -30.63 -38.33 32.46
CA ASP A 110 -31.36 -37.40 33.33
C ASP A 110 -30.36 -36.41 33.92
N MET A 111 -30.54 -35.12 33.65
CA MET A 111 -29.58 -34.09 34.05
C MET A 111 -29.52 -33.99 35.58
N LYS A 112 -28.30 -33.94 36.13
CA LYS A 112 -28.08 -33.78 37.58
C LYS A 112 -28.67 -32.45 38.08
N ASP A 113 -28.27 -31.38 37.39
CA ASP A 113 -28.79 -30.02 37.56
C ASP A 113 -29.36 -29.57 36.21
N PRO A 114 -30.55 -28.95 36.14
CA PRO A 114 -31.10 -28.46 34.88
C PRO A 114 -30.19 -27.40 34.26
N THR A 115 -29.80 -27.60 33.00
CA THR A 115 -28.85 -26.70 32.31
C THR A 115 -29.53 -25.78 31.31
N GLU A 116 -28.87 -24.66 30.99
CA GLU A 116 -29.31 -23.78 29.91
C GLU A 116 -29.27 -24.50 28.55
N ILE A 117 -30.15 -24.08 27.65
CA ILE A 117 -30.23 -24.59 26.28
C ILE A 117 -28.92 -24.25 25.54
N PRO A 118 -28.27 -25.20 24.85
CA PRO A 118 -27.02 -24.91 24.16
C PRO A 118 -27.24 -23.92 23.02
N ASN A 119 -26.37 -22.91 22.93
CA ASN A 119 -26.40 -21.93 21.84
C ASN A 119 -26.27 -22.64 20.47
N ILE A 120 -27.32 -22.52 19.65
CA ILE A 120 -27.47 -23.30 18.41
C ILE A 120 -26.37 -23.04 17.39
N GLU A 121 -25.85 -21.82 17.27
CA GLU A 121 -24.73 -21.54 16.35
C GLU A 121 -23.44 -22.22 16.84
N LYS A 122 -23.06 -22.01 18.11
CA LYS A 122 -21.86 -22.62 18.69
C LYS A 122 -21.93 -24.15 18.68
N PHE A 123 -23.10 -24.72 18.94
CA PHE A 123 -23.31 -26.17 18.92
C PHE A 123 -23.32 -26.72 17.50
N SER A 124 -23.97 -26.04 16.54
CA SER A 124 -23.84 -26.36 15.10
C SER A 124 -22.39 -26.37 14.64
N ARG A 125 -21.61 -25.34 15.00
CA ARG A 125 -20.17 -25.23 14.68
C ARG A 125 -19.38 -26.42 15.25
N PHE A 126 -19.55 -26.72 16.54
CA PHE A 126 -18.91 -27.88 17.18
C PHE A 126 -19.24 -29.21 16.49
N LEU A 127 -20.52 -29.43 16.15
CA LEU A 127 -20.97 -30.65 15.49
C LEU A 127 -20.46 -30.76 14.04
N ALA A 128 -20.47 -29.65 13.28
CA ALA A 128 -19.93 -29.59 11.92
C ALA A 128 -18.42 -29.87 11.90
N ASN A 129 -17.68 -29.20 12.77
CA ASN A 129 -16.25 -29.45 12.98
C ASN A 129 -15.96 -30.92 13.28
N SER A 130 -16.75 -31.53 14.18
CA SER A 130 -16.58 -32.94 14.57
C SER A 130 -16.92 -33.90 13.43
N LEU A 131 -18.00 -33.63 12.68
CA LEU A 131 -18.44 -34.43 11.53
C LEU A 131 -17.42 -34.42 10.39
N GLY A 132 -16.60 -33.37 10.24
CA GLY A 132 -15.51 -33.31 9.26
C GLY A 132 -14.57 -34.52 9.31
N PHE A 133 -14.26 -35.03 10.51
CA PHE A 133 -13.20 -36.03 10.75
C PHE A 133 -13.70 -37.46 11.03
N THR A 134 -15.02 -37.69 11.05
CA THR A 134 -15.58 -39.05 11.22
C THR A 134 -15.46 -39.89 9.95
N GLU A 135 -15.24 -41.19 10.09
CA GLU A 135 -15.09 -42.10 8.94
C GLU A 135 -16.44 -42.64 8.44
N ASN A 136 -17.31 -43.05 9.37
CA ASN A 136 -18.58 -43.74 9.10
C ASN A 136 -19.78 -42.81 9.28
N LEU A 137 -19.72 -41.90 10.27
CA LEU A 137 -20.82 -40.99 10.59
C LEU A 137 -21.03 -39.96 9.48
N GLN A 138 -22.26 -39.92 8.95
CA GLN A 138 -22.68 -39.05 7.86
C GLN A 138 -23.76 -38.05 8.26
N ASN A 139 -24.71 -38.41 9.13
CA ASN A 139 -25.82 -37.52 9.50
C ASN A 139 -25.88 -37.24 11.00
N ILE A 140 -26.19 -36.00 11.36
CA ILE A 140 -26.47 -35.55 12.72
C ILE A 140 -27.79 -34.79 12.72
N SER A 141 -28.72 -35.18 13.59
CA SER A 141 -29.93 -34.41 13.88
C SER A 141 -29.97 -34.00 15.35
N VAL A 142 -30.34 -32.75 15.62
CA VAL A 142 -30.52 -32.21 16.97
C VAL A 142 -31.95 -31.70 17.11
N LEU A 143 -32.64 -32.21 18.12
CA LEU A 143 -34.01 -31.86 18.43
C LEU A 143 -34.14 -31.25 19.83
N PHE A 144 -34.98 -30.22 19.95
CA PHE A 144 -35.42 -29.67 21.23
C PHE A 144 -36.89 -30.02 21.42
N ASN A 145 -37.16 -30.88 22.40
CA ASN A 145 -38.36 -31.71 22.46
C ASN A 145 -38.56 -32.41 21.08
N ASP A 146 -39.67 -32.14 20.39
CA ASP A 146 -39.98 -32.71 19.07
C ASP A 146 -39.57 -31.81 17.88
N THR A 147 -38.99 -30.62 18.13
CA THR A 147 -38.58 -29.70 17.05
C THR A 147 -37.20 -30.07 16.50
N LEU A 148 -37.04 -30.26 15.19
CA LEU A 148 -35.72 -30.32 14.55
C LEU A 148 -35.09 -28.92 14.49
N VAL A 149 -33.94 -28.73 15.12
CA VAL A 149 -33.27 -27.43 15.27
C VAL A 149 -31.96 -27.36 14.48
N ILE A 150 -31.23 -28.49 14.38
CA ILE A 150 -29.99 -28.62 13.60
C ILE A 150 -30.05 -29.94 12.83
N ARG A 151 -29.72 -29.88 11.54
CA ARG A 151 -29.44 -31.03 10.68
C ARG A 151 -28.10 -30.80 9.99
N LEU A 152 -27.19 -31.74 10.13
CA LEU A 152 -25.91 -31.78 9.41
C LEU A 152 -25.84 -33.07 8.60
N SER A 153 -25.37 -32.99 7.37
CA SER A 153 -25.08 -34.17 6.54
C SER A 153 -23.72 -34.05 5.87
N LYS A 154 -23.03 -35.19 5.75
CA LYS A 154 -21.72 -35.35 5.14
C LYS A 154 -21.83 -36.29 3.96
N LYS A 155 -21.48 -35.81 2.77
CA LYS A 155 -21.35 -36.61 1.55
C LYS A 155 -19.87 -36.80 1.28
N ILE A 156 -19.44 -38.04 1.10
CA ILE A 156 -18.05 -38.42 0.84
C ILE A 156 -17.98 -39.00 -0.58
N GLN A 157 -17.21 -38.37 -1.46
CA GLN A 157 -16.87 -38.95 -2.76
C GLN A 157 -15.89 -40.11 -2.57
N ARG A 158 -16.00 -41.17 -3.39
CA ARG A 158 -15.02 -42.27 -3.39
C ARG A 158 -13.60 -41.71 -3.54
N PRO A 159 -12.66 -42.00 -2.62
CA PRO A 159 -11.29 -41.53 -2.75
C PRO A 159 -10.60 -42.09 -3.99
N GLU A 160 -9.80 -41.27 -4.65
CA GLU A 160 -8.96 -41.64 -5.79
C GLU A 160 -7.52 -41.89 -5.29
N PRO A 161 -6.85 -42.97 -5.73
CA PRO A 161 -5.48 -43.27 -5.29
C PRO A 161 -4.49 -42.29 -5.92
N LEU A 162 -3.71 -41.59 -5.09
CA LEU A 162 -2.65 -40.70 -5.52
C LEU A 162 -1.32 -41.47 -5.63
N ARG A 163 -0.67 -41.40 -6.79
CA ARG A 163 0.59 -42.10 -7.03
C ARG A 163 1.73 -41.43 -6.26
N ILE A 164 2.29 -42.15 -5.29
CA ILE A 164 3.58 -41.80 -4.68
C ILE A 164 4.69 -42.05 -5.71
N THR A 165 5.47 -41.03 -6.06
CA THR A 165 6.66 -41.18 -6.90
C THR A 165 7.85 -41.68 -6.07
N SER A 166 8.75 -42.45 -6.70
CA SER A 166 9.90 -43.08 -6.02
C SER A 166 10.99 -42.11 -5.56
N GLU A 167 10.80 -40.80 -5.79
CA GLU A 167 11.70 -39.73 -5.38
C GLU A 167 11.41 -39.22 -3.95
N PHE A 168 10.27 -39.61 -3.36
CA PHE A 168 9.92 -39.31 -1.98
C PHE A 168 10.44 -40.39 -1.01
N ASN A 169 11.05 -39.96 0.09
CA ASN A 169 11.29 -40.84 1.22
C ASN A 169 9.98 -41.09 1.96
N THR A 170 9.43 -42.30 1.81
CA THR A 170 8.20 -42.74 2.48
C THR A 170 8.42 -43.23 3.91
N TYR A 171 9.67 -43.33 4.38
CA TYR A 171 9.97 -43.70 5.77
C TYR A 171 10.13 -42.48 6.66
N SER A 172 9.63 -42.56 7.89
CA SER A 172 9.97 -41.62 8.95
C SER A 172 11.48 -41.70 9.30
N PRO A 173 12.10 -40.67 9.91
CA PRO A 173 13.55 -40.62 10.08
C PRO A 173 14.17 -41.82 10.80
N GLN A 174 13.51 -42.36 11.82
CA GLN A 174 13.93 -43.57 12.55
C GLN A 174 13.23 -44.84 12.06
N ARG A 175 12.59 -44.77 10.89
CA ARG A 175 11.88 -45.86 10.19
C ARG A 175 10.77 -46.54 11.02
N MET A 176 10.23 -45.83 12.01
CA MET A 176 9.10 -46.30 12.82
C MET A 176 7.80 -46.41 12.01
N PHE A 177 7.65 -45.58 10.97
CA PHE A 177 6.51 -45.60 10.05
C PHE A 177 6.98 -45.64 8.60
N GLN A 178 6.16 -46.26 7.74
CA GLN A 178 6.29 -46.23 6.29
C GLN A 178 4.95 -45.84 5.66
N LEU A 179 4.94 -44.75 4.87
CA LEU A 179 3.80 -44.36 4.02
C LEU A 179 3.68 -45.32 2.84
N THR A 180 2.57 -46.05 2.77
CA THR A 180 2.36 -47.13 1.79
C THR A 180 1.41 -46.77 0.66
N SER A 181 0.43 -45.92 0.95
CA SER A 181 -0.69 -45.56 0.06
C SER A 181 -1.17 -44.16 0.41
N ILE A 182 -1.65 -43.41 -0.58
CA ILE A 182 -2.34 -42.13 -0.40
C ILE A 182 -3.63 -42.16 -1.21
N ASN A 183 -4.76 -41.80 -0.59
CA ASN A 183 -6.06 -41.72 -1.23
C ASN A 183 -6.67 -40.33 -1.01
N VAL A 184 -7.01 -39.62 -2.08
CA VAL A 184 -7.55 -38.26 -2.04
C VAL A 184 -9.04 -38.29 -2.36
N GLY A 185 -9.86 -37.85 -1.41
CA GLY A 185 -11.32 -37.74 -1.56
C GLY A 185 -11.79 -36.29 -1.55
N ARG A 186 -13.07 -36.11 -1.87
CA ARG A 186 -13.80 -34.84 -1.66
C ARG A 186 -14.95 -35.08 -0.70
N VAL A 187 -15.18 -34.10 0.17
CA VAL A 187 -16.22 -34.13 1.18
C VAL A 187 -17.05 -32.86 1.04
N GLN A 188 -18.37 -33.01 0.99
CA GLN A 188 -19.32 -31.93 1.13
C GLN A 188 -19.97 -32.06 2.51
N LEU A 189 -19.98 -30.97 3.30
CA LEU A 189 -20.80 -30.86 4.50
C LEU A 189 -21.92 -29.87 4.22
N ASP A 190 -23.16 -30.26 4.53
CA ASP A 190 -24.33 -29.40 4.46
C ASP A 190 -24.86 -29.17 5.89
N VAL A 191 -25.21 -27.93 6.22
CA VAL A 191 -25.94 -27.58 7.44
C VAL A 191 -27.30 -26.99 7.10
N GLU A 192 -28.29 -27.39 7.88
CA GLU A 192 -29.59 -26.73 7.98
C GLU A 192 -29.89 -26.49 9.45
N ARG A 193 -30.04 -25.23 9.87
CA ARG A 193 -30.31 -24.87 11.27
C ARG A 193 -31.30 -23.73 11.40
N LEU A 194 -32.01 -23.67 12.52
CA LEU A 194 -32.82 -22.50 12.87
C LEU A 194 -31.94 -21.32 13.31
N ILE A 195 -32.27 -20.13 12.82
CA ILE A 195 -31.72 -18.85 13.29
C ILE A 195 -32.65 -18.33 14.38
N VAL A 196 -32.18 -18.36 15.63
CA VAL A 196 -32.94 -17.89 16.80
C VAL A 196 -32.08 -16.94 17.64
N PRO A 197 -32.70 -16.00 18.39
CA PRO A 197 -31.97 -15.17 19.36
C PRO A 197 -31.27 -16.00 20.43
N THR A 198 -30.19 -15.48 21.01
CA THR A 198 -29.38 -16.17 22.02
C THR A 198 -30.18 -16.69 23.22
N ASN A 199 -31.23 -15.96 23.62
CA ASN A 199 -32.07 -16.25 24.79
C ASN A 199 -33.52 -16.58 24.39
N PHE A 200 -33.72 -17.30 23.29
CA PHE A 200 -35.06 -17.70 22.83
C PHE A 200 -35.75 -18.66 23.83
N ASN A 201 -37.08 -18.72 23.78
CA ASN A 201 -37.85 -19.69 24.57
C ASN A 201 -38.21 -20.92 23.71
N VAL A 202 -37.91 -22.14 24.17
CA VAL A 202 -38.20 -23.38 23.45
C VAL A 202 -39.69 -23.56 23.16
N ARG A 203 -40.59 -23.04 24.00
CA ARG A 203 -42.04 -23.05 23.72
C ARG A 203 -42.42 -22.20 22.49
N GLN A 204 -41.58 -21.23 22.11
CA GLN A 204 -41.81 -20.40 20.92
C GLN A 204 -41.39 -21.09 19.61
N LEU A 205 -40.61 -22.18 19.64
CA LEU A 205 -40.19 -22.90 18.43
C LEU A 205 -41.35 -23.48 17.59
N HIS A 206 -42.50 -23.74 18.22
CA HIS A 206 -43.73 -24.18 17.53
C HIS A 206 -44.70 -23.03 17.21
N LEU A 207 -44.45 -21.82 17.74
CA LEU A 207 -45.36 -20.67 17.64
C LEU A 207 -44.83 -19.57 16.69
N ILE A 208 -43.52 -19.53 16.46
CA ILE A 208 -42.85 -18.53 15.63
C ILE A 208 -42.09 -19.25 14.52
N ASN A 209 -42.39 -18.91 13.26
CA ASN A 209 -41.64 -19.37 12.10
C ASN A 209 -40.27 -18.67 12.04
N TYR A 210 -39.29 -19.22 12.77
CA TYR A 210 -37.91 -18.80 12.68
C TYR A 210 -37.31 -19.10 11.29
N GLN A 211 -36.42 -18.24 10.82
CA GLN A 211 -35.71 -18.44 9.56
C GLN A 211 -34.73 -19.60 9.66
N THR A 212 -34.68 -20.44 8.62
CA THR A 212 -33.71 -21.54 8.52
C THR A 212 -32.51 -21.10 7.68
N GLU A 213 -31.29 -21.21 8.24
CA GLU A 213 -30.05 -21.13 7.47
C GLU A 213 -29.81 -22.46 6.76
N LYS A 214 -29.44 -22.41 5.47
CA LYS A 214 -28.89 -23.53 4.71
C LYS A 214 -27.55 -23.11 4.14
N ALA A 215 -26.50 -23.86 4.42
CA ALA A 215 -25.16 -23.59 3.91
C ALA A 215 -24.42 -24.90 3.62
N SER A 216 -23.46 -24.83 2.69
CA SER A 216 -22.63 -25.96 2.29
C SER A 216 -21.16 -25.56 2.26
N ILE A 217 -20.26 -26.51 2.51
CA ILE A 217 -18.81 -26.37 2.35
C ILE A 217 -18.26 -27.58 1.60
N PHE A 218 -17.28 -27.33 0.74
CA PHE A 218 -16.52 -28.34 0.01
C PHE A 218 -15.09 -28.43 0.56
N LEU A 219 -14.65 -29.65 0.86
CA LEU A 219 -13.34 -29.97 1.42
C LEU A 219 -12.67 -31.07 0.58
N LYS A 220 -11.34 -31.05 0.52
CA LYS A 220 -10.52 -32.21 0.13
C LYS A 220 -10.04 -32.94 1.38
N THR A 221 -10.00 -34.27 1.29
CA THR A 221 -9.37 -35.13 2.30
C THR A 221 -8.28 -35.94 1.65
N ALA A 222 -7.15 -36.12 2.32
CA ALA A 222 -6.06 -36.96 1.84
C ALA A 222 -5.62 -37.92 2.95
N ASN A 223 -5.91 -39.19 2.75
CA ASN A 223 -5.62 -40.27 3.71
C ASN A 223 -4.31 -40.96 3.30
N GLY A 224 -3.30 -40.89 4.15
CA GLY A 224 -2.05 -41.65 4.01
C GLY A 224 -2.06 -42.90 4.90
N ASP A 225 -1.94 -44.08 4.30
CA ASP A 225 -1.91 -45.37 5.00
C ASP A 225 -0.48 -45.71 5.43
N LEU A 226 -0.29 -45.99 6.73
CA LEU A 226 1.02 -46.18 7.36
C LEU A 226 1.18 -47.60 7.90
N ASP A 227 2.22 -48.30 7.45
CA ASP A 227 2.74 -49.49 8.12
C ASP A 227 3.63 -49.04 9.30
N VAL A 228 3.49 -49.69 10.46
CA VAL A 228 4.21 -49.33 11.70
C VAL A 228 5.21 -50.43 12.06
N ARG A 229 6.46 -50.06 12.32
CA ARG A 229 7.57 -50.98 12.63
C ARG A 229 8.40 -50.44 13.78
N VAL A 230 8.11 -50.88 15.00
CA VAL A 230 8.87 -50.51 16.21
C VAL A 230 9.61 -51.72 16.79
N SER A 231 10.64 -51.47 17.60
CA SER A 231 11.29 -52.54 18.36
C SER A 231 10.38 -53.04 19.49
N ASN A 232 10.58 -54.30 19.92
CA ASN A 232 9.84 -54.87 21.04
C ASN A 232 10.03 -54.05 22.33
N GLU A 233 11.23 -53.53 22.57
CA GLU A 233 11.53 -52.66 23.72
C GLU A 233 10.73 -51.35 23.66
N PHE A 234 10.64 -50.71 22.50
CA PHE A 234 9.85 -49.49 22.32
C PHE A 234 8.35 -49.77 22.51
N SER A 235 7.87 -50.89 21.97
CA SER A 235 6.48 -51.34 22.12
C SER A 235 6.10 -51.54 23.60
N LEU A 236 6.96 -52.22 24.39
CA LEU A 236 6.76 -52.43 25.82
C LEU A 236 6.78 -51.11 26.61
N LYS A 237 7.71 -50.19 26.32
CA LYS A 237 7.75 -48.85 26.95
C LYS A 237 6.46 -48.06 26.66
N MET A 238 5.99 -48.08 25.41
CA MET A 238 4.75 -47.41 25.02
C MET A 238 3.50 -48.05 25.65
N GLU A 239 3.47 -49.37 25.79
CA GLU A 239 2.39 -50.11 26.47
C GLU A 239 2.35 -49.82 27.98
N GLN A 240 3.50 -49.71 28.64
CA GLN A 240 3.56 -49.33 30.06
C GLN A 240 2.93 -47.95 30.31
N ILE A 241 3.21 -46.97 29.43
CA ILE A 241 2.72 -45.59 29.51
C ILE A 241 1.24 -45.48 29.09
N THR A 242 0.88 -45.98 27.91
CA THR A 242 -0.43 -45.71 27.28
C THR A 242 -1.47 -46.82 27.48
N LYS A 243 -1.06 -47.95 28.08
CA LYS A 243 -1.84 -49.21 28.17
C LYS A 243 -2.22 -49.84 26.82
N LYS A 244 -1.61 -49.37 25.73
CA LYS A 244 -1.75 -49.94 24.37
C LYS A 244 -0.39 -50.12 23.72
N LYS A 245 -0.26 -51.17 22.92
CA LYS A 245 0.85 -51.30 21.96
C LYS A 245 0.61 -50.35 20.78
N PRO A 246 1.67 -49.83 20.14
CA PRO A 246 1.52 -49.14 18.85
C PRO A 246 0.92 -50.10 17.82
N PRO A 247 -0.12 -49.67 17.07
CA PRO A 247 -0.82 -50.53 16.13
C PRO A 247 0.09 -50.93 14.98
N ARG A 248 -0.05 -52.15 14.42
CA ARG A 248 0.74 -52.57 13.23
C ARG A 248 0.50 -51.73 11.97
N LYS A 249 -0.69 -51.12 11.87
CA LYS A 249 -1.08 -50.20 10.80
C LYS A 249 -1.84 -49.02 11.38
N THR A 250 -1.62 -47.84 10.84
CA THR A 250 -2.36 -46.62 11.20
C THR A 250 -2.55 -45.76 9.95
N SER A 251 -3.23 -44.62 10.07
CA SER A 251 -3.35 -43.65 9.01
C SER A 251 -3.17 -42.22 9.54
N ILE A 252 -2.86 -41.32 8.62
CA ILE A 252 -2.91 -39.86 8.79
C ILE A 252 -3.89 -39.30 7.76
N GLN A 253 -4.66 -38.29 8.13
CA GLN A 253 -5.64 -37.64 7.25
C GLN A 253 -5.41 -36.13 7.27
N MET A 254 -5.11 -35.55 6.12
CA MET A 254 -5.14 -34.10 5.92
C MET A 254 -6.54 -33.69 5.47
N ILE A 255 -7.12 -32.65 6.07
CA ILE A 255 -8.35 -32.01 5.61
C ILE A 255 -8.03 -30.55 5.26
N PHE A 256 -8.35 -30.16 4.02
CA PHE A 256 -8.00 -28.86 3.48
C PHE A 256 -8.95 -28.43 2.37
N THR A 257 -8.95 -27.15 2.01
CA THR A 257 -9.59 -26.65 0.79
C THR A 257 -8.58 -26.60 -0.34
N GLY A 258 -8.92 -27.19 -1.49
CA GLY A 258 -8.25 -26.86 -2.75
C GLY A 258 -8.75 -25.52 -3.29
N PHE A 259 -8.07 -24.96 -4.28
CA PHE A 259 -8.45 -23.66 -4.86
C PHE A 259 -9.88 -23.63 -5.40
N ASN A 260 -10.33 -24.73 -6.04
CA ASN A 260 -11.69 -24.83 -6.56
C ASN A 260 -12.71 -24.96 -5.43
N GLU A 261 -12.42 -25.82 -4.45
CA GLU A 261 -13.28 -26.06 -3.28
C GLU A 261 -13.42 -24.81 -2.41
N HIS A 262 -12.36 -24.01 -2.26
CA HIS A 262 -12.39 -22.70 -1.62
C HIS A 262 -13.36 -21.75 -2.34
N ASN A 263 -13.19 -21.57 -3.65
CA ASN A 263 -14.04 -20.68 -4.47
C ASN A 263 -15.51 -21.16 -4.55
N LEU A 264 -15.77 -22.45 -4.35
CA LEU A 264 -17.13 -23.03 -4.28
C LEU A 264 -17.75 -22.94 -2.88
N SER A 265 -16.95 -22.67 -1.84
CA SER A 265 -17.41 -22.54 -0.45
C SER A 265 -17.56 -21.08 0.01
N SER A 266 -17.09 -20.13 -0.80
CA SER A 266 -17.35 -18.70 -0.66
C SER A 266 -18.55 -18.29 -1.51
N ASP A 267 -19.62 -17.80 -0.88
CA ASP A 267 -20.73 -17.14 -1.58
C ASP A 267 -20.25 -15.89 -2.34
N SER A 268 -21.10 -15.32 -3.20
CA SER A 268 -20.77 -14.16 -4.05
C SER A 268 -20.30 -12.90 -3.29
N ASP A 269 -20.58 -12.83 -1.98
CA ASP A 269 -20.20 -11.74 -1.08
C ASP A 269 -19.04 -12.12 -0.11
N GLU A 270 -18.31 -13.21 -0.38
CA GLU A 270 -17.23 -13.80 0.45
C GLU A 270 -17.64 -14.20 1.89
N ASN A 271 -18.93 -14.12 2.24
CA ASN A 271 -19.45 -14.49 3.57
C ASN A 271 -19.63 -16.00 3.73
N ILE A 272 -18.70 -16.64 4.44
CA ILE A 272 -18.79 -18.05 4.86
C ILE A 272 -19.75 -18.18 6.05
N SER A 273 -20.61 -19.19 6.05
CA SER A 273 -21.49 -19.50 7.19
C SER A 273 -20.70 -19.61 8.50
N PRO A 274 -21.17 -18.98 9.61
CA PRO A 274 -20.49 -19.06 10.89
C PRO A 274 -20.36 -20.50 11.40
N VAL A 275 -21.15 -21.46 10.91
CA VAL A 275 -21.05 -22.88 11.29
C VAL A 275 -19.74 -23.53 10.83
N PHE A 276 -19.21 -23.17 9.65
CA PHE A 276 -18.04 -23.83 9.07
C PHE A 276 -16.71 -23.10 9.32
N LYS A 277 -16.74 -22.00 10.09
CA LYS A 277 -15.60 -21.12 10.33
C LYS A 277 -14.32 -21.85 10.76
N ASP A 278 -14.42 -22.86 11.64
CA ASP A 278 -13.21 -23.52 12.14
C ASP A 278 -12.65 -24.58 11.17
N LEU A 279 -13.43 -25.00 10.16
CA LEU A 279 -12.97 -25.89 9.08
C LEU A 279 -12.31 -25.11 7.94
N LEU A 280 -12.75 -23.87 7.68
CA LEU A 280 -12.17 -22.95 6.69
C LEU A 280 -11.08 -22.08 7.33
N GLN A 281 -9.91 -22.66 7.56
CA GLN A 281 -8.81 -21.91 8.17
C GLN A 281 -8.05 -21.01 7.17
N TYR A 282 -8.02 -21.29 5.86
CA TYR A 282 -7.22 -20.49 4.92
C TYR A 282 -7.52 -18.98 5.01
N PRO A 283 -6.52 -18.08 5.20
CA PRO A 283 -5.07 -18.31 5.24
C PRO A 283 -4.46 -18.50 6.64
N GLU A 284 -5.26 -18.60 7.69
CA GLU A 284 -4.88 -19.00 9.06
C GLU A 284 -4.46 -20.49 9.15
N GLN A 285 -3.95 -20.89 10.32
CA GLN A 285 -3.41 -22.23 10.54
C GLN A 285 -4.50 -23.28 10.85
N GLY A 286 -4.37 -24.47 10.24
CA GLY A 286 -5.13 -25.66 10.59
C GLY A 286 -4.77 -26.22 11.98
N LYS A 287 -5.65 -27.08 12.51
CA LYS A 287 -5.51 -27.72 13.82
C LYS A 287 -5.19 -29.22 13.71
N ILE A 288 -4.62 -29.78 14.77
CA ILE A 288 -4.42 -31.22 14.92
C ILE A 288 -5.63 -31.85 15.61
N TYR A 289 -6.05 -33.02 15.13
CA TYR A 289 -7.21 -33.78 15.59
C TYR A 289 -6.83 -35.20 16.00
N ILE A 290 -7.36 -35.63 17.14
CA ILE A 290 -7.14 -36.95 17.76
C ILE A 290 -8.46 -37.72 17.91
N GLY A 291 -9.37 -37.56 16.94
CA GLY A 291 -10.80 -37.88 17.04
C GLY A 291 -11.67 -36.69 17.52
N PHE A 292 -11.03 -35.65 18.07
CA PHE A 292 -11.59 -34.32 18.30
C PHE A 292 -10.48 -33.27 18.17
N SER A 293 -10.86 -31.99 18.07
CA SER A 293 -9.93 -30.87 17.87
C SER A 293 -9.06 -30.65 19.12
N THR A 294 -7.75 -30.50 18.92
CA THR A 294 -6.82 -30.02 19.95
C THR A 294 -6.63 -28.50 19.82
N ASP A 295 -5.94 -27.87 20.78
CA ASP A 295 -5.50 -26.47 20.63
C ASP A 295 -4.19 -26.33 19.85
N GLN A 296 -3.57 -27.45 19.47
CA GLN A 296 -2.35 -27.45 18.68
C GLN A 296 -2.63 -27.21 17.20
N THR A 297 -1.99 -26.18 16.63
CA THR A 297 -1.98 -25.90 15.19
C THR A 297 -0.90 -26.69 14.44
N THR A 298 -1.09 -26.87 13.14
CA THR A 298 -0.16 -27.56 12.22
C THR A 298 0.94 -26.65 11.67
N GLY A 299 0.78 -25.33 11.75
CA GLY A 299 1.69 -24.35 11.14
C GLY A 299 1.33 -23.97 9.70
N CYS A 300 0.57 -24.80 8.97
CA CYS A 300 0.09 -24.52 7.60
C CYS A 300 -1.46 -24.45 7.58
N CYS A 301 -2.07 -24.16 6.43
CA CYS A 301 -3.54 -23.99 6.33
C CYS A 301 -4.35 -25.31 6.35
N SER A 302 -3.69 -26.46 6.50
CA SER A 302 -4.32 -27.80 6.50
C SER A 302 -4.54 -28.31 7.92
N HIS A 303 -5.71 -28.91 8.18
CA HIS A 303 -5.97 -29.68 9.39
C HIS A 303 -5.37 -31.08 9.28
N LEU A 304 -4.86 -31.61 10.39
CA LEU A 304 -4.26 -32.94 10.47
C LEU A 304 -5.00 -33.81 11.48
N ALA A 305 -5.73 -34.82 11.03
CA ALA A 305 -6.18 -35.92 11.88
C ALA A 305 -5.12 -37.02 11.89
N ALA A 306 -4.59 -37.33 13.08
CA ALA A 306 -3.52 -38.32 13.25
C ALA A 306 -3.63 -38.97 14.64
N ARG A 307 -3.16 -40.22 14.76
CA ARG A 307 -3.06 -40.92 16.05
C ARG A 307 -1.85 -40.49 16.88
N VAL A 308 -1.61 -39.18 16.97
CA VAL A 308 -0.65 -38.62 17.92
C VAL A 308 -1.17 -38.78 19.35
N ILE A 309 -0.26 -39.06 20.28
CA ILE A 309 -0.58 -39.23 21.70
C ILE A 309 -0.60 -37.85 22.37
N PRO A 310 -1.74 -37.42 22.94
CA PRO A 310 -1.82 -36.12 23.61
C PRO A 310 -1.33 -36.18 25.06
N THR A 311 -1.23 -35.02 25.68
CA THR A 311 -1.09 -34.90 27.14
C THR A 311 -2.34 -35.44 27.87
N MET A 312 -2.24 -35.66 29.18
CA MET A 312 -3.35 -36.17 30.01
C MET A 312 -4.64 -35.34 29.90
N GLU A 313 -4.50 -34.01 29.80
CA GLU A 313 -5.59 -33.04 29.61
C GLU A 313 -6.25 -33.13 28.22
N ARG A 314 -5.55 -33.74 27.25
CA ARG A 314 -5.96 -33.90 25.85
C ARG A 314 -6.08 -32.60 25.03
N VAL A 315 -5.52 -31.52 25.53
CA VAL A 315 -5.51 -30.20 24.87
C VAL A 315 -4.31 -30.03 23.92
N SER A 316 -3.17 -30.65 24.24
CA SER A 316 -1.91 -30.53 23.50
C SER A 316 -1.30 -31.90 23.18
N ILE A 317 -0.33 -31.93 22.26
CA ILE A 317 0.41 -33.15 21.89
C ILE A 317 1.57 -33.38 22.88
N ASP A 318 1.74 -34.62 23.36
CA ASP A 318 2.82 -34.92 24.31
C ASP A 318 4.17 -34.94 23.57
N MET A 319 4.99 -33.93 23.87
CA MET A 319 6.39 -33.81 23.44
C MET A 319 7.34 -33.80 24.64
N ALA A 320 6.84 -34.11 25.85
CA ALA A 320 7.58 -34.07 27.11
C ALA A 320 8.08 -35.46 27.54
N ASN A 321 7.28 -36.50 27.34
CA ASN A 321 7.74 -37.88 27.53
C ASN A 321 8.59 -38.32 26.33
N GLU A 322 9.85 -38.71 26.55
CA GLU A 322 10.80 -39.08 25.49
C GLU A 322 10.26 -40.13 24.50
N THR A 323 9.57 -41.16 25.00
CA THR A 323 9.02 -42.24 24.16
C THR A 323 7.84 -41.74 23.32
N LEU A 324 6.94 -40.95 23.91
CA LEU A 324 5.78 -40.39 23.21
C LEU A 324 6.19 -39.29 22.22
N ALA A 325 7.09 -38.38 22.63
CA ALA A 325 7.65 -37.33 21.80
C ALA A 325 8.30 -37.91 20.53
N LYS A 326 9.03 -39.02 20.66
CA LYS A 326 9.62 -39.75 19.53
C LYS A 326 8.56 -40.35 18.61
N TYR A 327 7.55 -41.05 19.15
CA TYR A 327 6.44 -41.60 18.34
C TYR A 327 5.67 -40.49 17.59
N ASN A 328 5.32 -39.41 18.30
CA ASN A 328 4.60 -38.26 17.78
C ASN A 328 5.41 -37.53 16.70
N SER A 329 6.70 -37.30 16.92
CA SER A 329 7.58 -36.68 15.93
C SER A 329 7.62 -37.49 14.64
N GLU A 330 7.84 -38.81 14.71
CA GLU A 330 7.93 -39.69 13.53
C GLU A 330 6.62 -39.71 12.70
N LEU A 331 5.46 -39.59 13.36
CA LEU A 331 4.15 -39.46 12.69
C LEU A 331 3.95 -38.07 12.06
N LEU A 332 4.42 -37.01 12.72
CA LEU A 332 4.43 -35.64 12.20
C LEU A 332 5.39 -35.48 11.00
N TYR A 333 6.54 -36.16 11.00
CA TYR A 333 7.42 -36.22 9.83
C TYR A 333 6.64 -36.73 8.60
N LEU A 334 6.01 -37.91 8.66
CA LEU A 334 5.24 -38.41 7.51
C LEU A 334 4.05 -37.52 7.11
N SER A 335 3.52 -36.73 8.05
CA SER A 335 2.51 -35.71 7.77
C SER A 335 3.09 -34.55 6.92
N GLY A 336 4.33 -34.13 7.18
CA GLY A 336 5.06 -33.18 6.32
C GLY A 336 5.37 -33.74 4.92
N THR A 337 5.76 -35.02 4.83
CA THR A 337 5.91 -35.72 3.53
C THR A 337 4.59 -35.73 2.75
N LEU A 338 3.45 -36.01 3.41
CA LEU A 338 2.13 -35.99 2.79
C LEU A 338 1.76 -34.59 2.27
N CYS A 339 2.00 -33.53 3.06
CA CYS A 339 1.82 -32.15 2.60
C CYS A 339 2.63 -31.85 1.32
N ARG A 340 3.88 -32.31 1.23
CA ARG A 340 4.72 -32.08 0.05
C ARG A 340 4.23 -32.83 -1.18
N ILE A 341 3.76 -34.07 -1.03
CA ILE A 341 3.18 -34.84 -2.13
C ILE A 341 1.91 -34.16 -2.68
N LEU A 342 1.04 -33.67 -1.79
CA LEU A 342 -0.18 -32.94 -2.18
C LEU A 342 0.14 -31.61 -2.89
N TYR A 343 1.16 -30.89 -2.42
CA TYR A 343 1.63 -29.68 -3.08
C TYR A 343 2.17 -29.95 -4.49
N GLU A 344 3.02 -30.97 -4.66
CA GLU A 344 3.60 -31.30 -5.97
C GLU A 344 2.53 -31.84 -6.94
N ASP A 345 1.50 -32.56 -6.48
CA ASP A 345 0.37 -32.95 -7.35
C ASP A 345 -0.45 -31.74 -7.84
N GLU A 346 -0.78 -30.77 -6.97
CA GLU A 346 -1.42 -29.53 -7.39
C GLU A 346 -0.56 -28.74 -8.39
N MET A 347 0.77 -28.73 -8.21
CA MET A 347 1.71 -28.12 -9.18
C MET A 347 1.78 -28.89 -10.50
N ASP A 348 1.74 -30.23 -10.49
CA ASP A 348 1.68 -31.04 -11.71
C ASP A 348 0.33 -30.89 -12.44
N GLN A 349 -0.78 -30.71 -11.72
CA GLN A 349 -2.06 -30.34 -12.33
C GLN A 349 -1.98 -28.96 -13.00
N ILE A 350 -1.42 -27.95 -12.32
CA ILE A 350 -1.16 -26.61 -12.91
C ILE A 350 -0.27 -26.73 -14.15
N LYS A 351 0.77 -27.57 -14.11
CA LYS A 351 1.69 -27.82 -15.23
C LYS A 351 0.99 -28.41 -16.45
N ARG A 352 0.09 -29.38 -16.25
CA ARG A 352 -0.75 -29.96 -17.32
C ARG A 352 -1.67 -28.91 -17.94
N SER A 353 -2.33 -28.08 -17.11
CA SER A 353 -3.18 -26.99 -17.60
C SER A 353 -2.38 -25.89 -18.33
N TYR A 354 -1.20 -25.52 -17.84
CA TYR A 354 -0.33 -24.50 -18.44
C TYR A 354 0.13 -24.87 -19.86
N ASN A 355 0.32 -26.16 -20.11
CA ASN A 355 0.74 -26.69 -21.41
C ASN A 355 -0.44 -26.94 -22.39
N SER A 356 -1.68 -26.62 -22.00
CA SER A 356 -2.87 -26.82 -22.84
C SER A 356 -3.12 -25.66 -23.80
N VAL A 357 -3.84 -25.93 -24.90
CA VAL A 357 -4.00 -25.01 -26.06
C VAL A 357 -4.69 -23.68 -25.70
N ASN A 358 -5.49 -23.63 -24.63
CA ASN A 358 -6.26 -22.45 -24.22
C ASN A 358 -5.54 -21.53 -23.21
N ALA A 359 -4.27 -21.79 -22.88
CA ALA A 359 -3.57 -21.21 -21.74
C ALA A 359 -3.53 -19.66 -21.65
N VAL A 360 -3.78 -18.92 -22.73
CA VAL A 360 -3.66 -17.44 -22.72
C VAL A 360 -4.75 -16.74 -21.90
N HIS A 361 -5.99 -17.25 -21.90
CA HIS A 361 -7.06 -16.68 -21.06
C HIS A 361 -6.94 -17.08 -19.58
N ASP A 362 -6.40 -18.27 -19.29
CA ASP A 362 -6.40 -18.85 -17.94
C ASP A 362 -5.15 -18.55 -17.11
N ARG A 363 -4.11 -17.87 -17.63
CA ARG A 363 -2.87 -17.59 -16.89
C ARG A 363 -3.10 -16.92 -15.53
N ALA A 364 -3.98 -15.91 -15.47
CA ALA A 364 -4.29 -15.23 -14.21
C ALA A 364 -5.03 -16.14 -13.20
N LEU A 365 -5.79 -17.14 -13.69
CA LEU A 365 -6.43 -18.14 -12.84
C LEU A 365 -5.42 -19.16 -12.32
N LEU A 366 -4.48 -19.61 -13.17
CA LEU A 366 -3.37 -20.47 -12.78
C LEU A 366 -2.43 -19.80 -11.77
N GLU A 367 -2.16 -18.49 -11.92
CA GLU A 367 -1.42 -17.71 -10.92
C GLU A 367 -2.15 -17.67 -9.58
N LYS A 368 -3.47 -17.41 -9.57
CA LYS A 368 -4.29 -17.44 -8.34
C LYS A 368 -4.27 -18.83 -7.69
N ARG A 369 -4.41 -19.91 -8.49
CA ARG A 369 -4.35 -21.31 -8.00
C ARG A 369 -2.97 -21.65 -7.42
N ALA A 370 -1.90 -21.26 -8.10
CA ALA A 370 -0.53 -21.47 -7.63
C ALA A 370 -0.22 -20.68 -6.34
N ALA A 371 -0.66 -19.42 -6.25
CA ALA A 371 -0.54 -18.61 -5.05
C ALA A 371 -1.33 -19.21 -3.88
N HIS A 372 -2.58 -19.66 -4.12
CA HIS A 372 -3.37 -20.37 -3.11
C HIS A 372 -2.63 -21.61 -2.59
N ALA A 373 -2.15 -22.49 -3.48
CA ALA A 373 -1.39 -23.67 -3.07
C ALA A 373 -0.12 -23.32 -2.29
N LEU A 374 0.64 -22.31 -2.74
CA LEU A 374 1.87 -21.88 -2.07
C LEU A 374 1.59 -21.30 -0.67
N THR A 375 0.60 -20.43 -0.51
CA THR A 375 0.15 -19.94 0.79
C THR A 375 -0.34 -21.08 1.68
N HIS A 376 -1.13 -22.02 1.14
CA HIS A 376 -1.72 -23.11 1.90
C HIS A 376 -0.67 -24.01 2.57
N PHE A 377 0.46 -24.25 1.89
CA PHE A 377 1.59 -25.04 2.38
C PHE A 377 2.78 -24.18 2.87
N THR A 378 2.57 -22.89 3.14
CA THR A 378 3.56 -22.04 3.82
C THR A 378 3.46 -22.26 5.33
N TYR A 379 4.58 -22.60 5.98
CA TYR A 379 4.60 -22.89 7.41
C TYR A 379 4.94 -21.66 8.26
N HIS A 380 4.02 -21.36 9.18
CA HIS A 380 4.12 -20.39 10.25
C HIS A 380 4.45 -21.10 11.58
N PRO A 381 4.94 -20.37 12.62
CA PRO A 381 5.13 -20.93 13.94
C PRO A 381 3.81 -21.48 14.51
N SER A 382 3.78 -22.75 14.85
CA SER A 382 2.61 -23.42 15.42
C SER A 382 2.41 -23.08 16.90
N THR A 383 1.17 -23.08 17.37
CA THR A 383 0.78 -22.77 18.76
C THR A 383 -0.01 -23.95 19.35
N PRO A 384 0.05 -24.20 20.68
CA PRO A 384 0.97 -23.58 21.63
C PRO A 384 2.44 -24.02 21.45
N ASN A 385 2.70 -25.24 20.94
CA ASN A 385 4.06 -25.73 20.75
C ASN A 385 4.58 -25.44 19.32
N THR A 386 5.65 -24.65 19.21
CA THR A 386 6.29 -24.29 17.92
C THR A 386 7.13 -25.43 17.30
N GLN A 387 7.49 -26.45 18.07
CA GLN A 387 8.29 -27.59 17.57
C GLN A 387 7.53 -28.41 16.53
N ILE A 388 6.21 -28.49 16.65
CA ILE A 388 5.35 -29.34 15.81
C ILE A 388 5.30 -28.83 14.37
N GLY A 389 5.06 -27.53 14.16
CA GLY A 389 5.15 -26.89 12.86
C GLY A 389 6.56 -26.93 12.27
N LYS A 390 7.62 -26.87 13.10
CA LYS A 390 9.02 -27.03 12.66
C LYS A 390 9.30 -28.44 12.12
N ILE A 391 8.80 -29.49 12.78
CA ILE A 391 8.96 -30.89 12.32
C ILE A 391 8.25 -31.12 10.98
N LEU A 392 7.00 -30.64 10.88
CA LEU A 392 6.20 -30.68 9.65
C LEU A 392 6.91 -29.94 8.51
N GLU A 393 7.39 -28.72 8.77
CA GLU A 393 8.09 -27.90 7.80
C GLU A 393 9.43 -28.50 7.35
N SER A 394 10.29 -28.94 8.27
CA SER A 394 11.59 -29.52 7.89
C SER A 394 11.38 -30.69 6.94
N GLN A 395 10.40 -31.55 7.25
CA GLN A 395 10.13 -32.71 6.42
C GLN A 395 9.48 -32.37 5.08
N PHE A 396 8.67 -31.31 5.00
CA PHE A 396 8.12 -30.83 3.73
C PHE A 396 9.21 -30.44 2.71
N PHE A 397 10.35 -29.93 3.19
CA PHE A 397 11.51 -29.64 2.35
C PHE A 397 12.44 -30.85 2.18
N ASP A 398 12.72 -31.60 3.25
CA ASP A 398 13.74 -32.66 3.29
C ASP A 398 13.25 -34.04 2.78
N CYS A 399 11.95 -34.25 2.57
CA CYS A 399 11.41 -35.57 2.17
C CYS A 399 11.84 -36.03 0.75
N THR A 400 12.48 -35.18 -0.04
CA THR A 400 13.01 -35.53 -1.37
C THR A 400 14.23 -34.68 -1.73
N ARG A 401 15.11 -35.19 -2.60
CA ARG A 401 16.22 -34.41 -3.18
C ARG A 401 15.77 -33.42 -4.26
N LYS A 402 14.52 -33.48 -4.70
CA LYS A 402 13.95 -32.61 -5.73
C LYS A 402 13.53 -31.27 -5.13
N ASN A 403 14.07 -30.18 -5.66
CA ASN A 403 13.69 -28.81 -5.30
C ASN A 403 12.18 -28.58 -5.53
N LEU A 404 11.55 -27.76 -4.69
CA LEU A 404 10.13 -27.42 -4.74
C LEU A 404 9.71 -26.93 -6.13
N SER A 405 8.70 -27.54 -6.74
CA SER A 405 8.17 -27.07 -8.03
C SER A 405 7.32 -25.81 -7.83
N ILE A 406 7.62 -24.69 -8.51
CA ILE A 406 6.82 -23.46 -8.41
C ILE A 406 6.41 -22.94 -9.80
N LEU A 407 5.28 -22.23 -9.89
CA LEU A 407 4.85 -21.57 -11.12
C LEU A 407 5.71 -20.34 -11.42
N SER A 408 6.39 -20.35 -12.57
CA SER A 408 7.15 -19.24 -13.13
C SER A 408 6.47 -18.66 -14.38
N THR A 409 7.02 -17.57 -14.93
CA THR A 409 6.68 -17.04 -16.27
C THR A 409 6.82 -18.05 -17.40
N ASN A 410 7.59 -19.12 -17.18
CA ASN A 410 7.90 -20.15 -18.16
C ASN A 410 7.20 -21.49 -17.81
N GLY A 411 6.17 -21.46 -16.96
CA GLY A 411 5.47 -22.63 -16.46
C GLY A 411 6.04 -23.15 -15.15
N VAL A 412 5.65 -24.36 -14.75
CA VAL A 412 6.04 -24.96 -13.46
C VAL A 412 7.46 -25.55 -13.56
N LEU A 413 8.38 -25.00 -12.76
CA LEU A 413 9.82 -25.32 -12.75
C LEU A 413 10.34 -25.47 -11.30
N PRO A 414 11.47 -26.15 -11.08
CA PRO A 414 12.11 -26.21 -9.76
C PRO A 414 12.50 -24.81 -9.27
N ILE A 415 12.27 -24.52 -7.98
CA ILE A 415 12.49 -23.21 -7.35
C ILE A 415 13.92 -22.66 -7.52
N SER A 416 14.93 -23.54 -7.62
CA SER A 416 16.33 -23.19 -7.90
C SER A 416 16.53 -22.52 -9.26
N ASP A 417 15.68 -22.86 -10.23
CA ASP A 417 15.84 -22.49 -11.63
C ASP A 417 15.09 -21.19 -11.93
N VAL A 418 14.22 -20.77 -11.01
CA VAL A 418 13.42 -19.55 -11.04
C VAL A 418 14.14 -18.41 -10.30
N ARG A 419 13.76 -17.16 -10.57
CA ARG A 419 14.29 -15.95 -9.92
C ARG A 419 13.19 -15.09 -9.30
N ILE A 420 13.55 -14.35 -8.26
CA ILE A 420 12.72 -13.26 -7.73
C ILE A 420 12.65 -12.12 -8.77
N PRO A 421 11.46 -11.58 -9.09
CA PRO A 421 11.29 -10.54 -10.10
C PRO A 421 11.87 -9.19 -9.67
N ASP A 422 12.68 -8.55 -10.52
CA ASP A 422 13.12 -7.16 -10.37
C ASP A 422 12.32 -6.26 -11.35
N PRO A 423 11.53 -5.28 -10.86
CA PRO A 423 10.84 -4.30 -11.70
C PRO A 423 11.75 -3.57 -12.71
N LYS A 424 13.03 -3.36 -12.39
CA LYS A 424 14.01 -2.71 -13.28
C LYS A 424 14.45 -3.60 -14.44
N MET A 425 14.36 -4.93 -14.31
CA MET A 425 14.76 -5.88 -15.35
C MET A 425 13.60 -6.37 -16.22
N LYS A 426 12.35 -6.17 -15.77
CA LYS A 426 11.10 -6.54 -16.47
C LYS A 426 11.00 -6.04 -17.91
N GLY A 427 11.68 -4.95 -18.25
CA GLY A 427 11.69 -4.38 -19.60
C GLY A 427 12.39 -5.24 -20.66
N PHE A 428 13.32 -6.12 -20.27
CA PHE A 428 14.17 -6.87 -21.22
C PHE A 428 14.38 -8.35 -20.88
N ILE A 429 14.26 -8.77 -19.61
CA ILE A 429 14.25 -10.19 -19.24
C ILE A 429 12.91 -10.82 -19.62
N LYS A 430 12.93 -11.88 -20.45
CA LYS A 430 11.73 -12.57 -20.95
C LYS A 430 11.87 -14.09 -20.97
N ASN A 431 13.08 -14.61 -21.22
CA ASN A 431 13.35 -16.04 -21.29
C ASN A 431 13.79 -16.62 -19.93
N VAL A 432 14.48 -15.85 -19.08
CA VAL A 432 14.83 -16.30 -17.72
C VAL A 432 13.55 -16.49 -16.89
N PRO A 433 13.31 -17.67 -16.30
CA PRO A 433 12.12 -17.90 -15.49
C PRO A 433 12.10 -17.03 -14.23
N VAL A 434 11.07 -16.20 -14.08
CA VAL A 434 10.84 -15.39 -12.87
C VAL A 434 9.51 -15.77 -12.20
N VAL A 435 9.39 -15.52 -10.90
CA VAL A 435 8.10 -15.64 -10.20
C VAL A 435 7.14 -14.56 -10.74
N PRO A 436 5.90 -14.89 -11.16
CA PRO A 436 4.89 -13.90 -11.53
C PRO A 436 4.61 -12.92 -10.39
N THR A 437 4.53 -11.63 -10.71
CA THR A 437 4.45 -10.54 -9.71
C THR A 437 3.31 -10.73 -8.70
N ASN A 438 2.14 -11.16 -9.18
CA ASN A 438 0.95 -11.46 -8.36
C ASN A 438 1.18 -12.60 -7.34
N ILE A 439 1.98 -13.62 -7.69
CA ILE A 439 2.35 -14.69 -6.75
C ILE A 439 3.38 -14.19 -5.75
N PHE A 440 4.37 -13.42 -6.20
CA PHE A 440 5.42 -12.85 -5.34
C PHE A 440 4.84 -11.90 -4.27
N GLU A 441 3.92 -11.02 -4.67
CA GLU A 441 3.25 -10.09 -3.75
C GLU A 441 2.36 -10.80 -2.71
N ARG A 442 1.55 -11.78 -3.14
CA ARG A 442 0.67 -12.55 -2.24
C ARG A 442 1.44 -13.46 -1.28
N CYS A 443 2.48 -14.14 -1.78
CA CYS A 443 3.22 -15.16 -1.03
C CYS A 443 4.57 -14.64 -0.50
N ASN A 444 4.68 -13.34 -0.23
CA ASN A 444 5.93 -12.69 0.18
C ASN A 444 6.60 -13.36 1.40
N ILE A 445 5.80 -13.82 2.39
CA ILE A 445 6.30 -14.55 3.58
C ILE A 445 7.08 -15.80 3.16
N PHE A 446 6.54 -16.58 2.22
CA PHE A 446 7.23 -17.74 1.66
C PHE A 446 8.54 -17.33 0.98
N PHE A 447 8.51 -16.34 0.08
CA PHE A 447 9.72 -15.97 -0.68
C PHE A 447 10.83 -15.35 0.18
N ILE A 448 10.49 -14.60 1.23
CA ILE A 448 11.44 -14.12 2.23
C ILE A 448 12.13 -15.30 2.92
N LYS A 449 11.38 -16.32 3.33
CA LYS A 449 11.89 -17.53 4.01
C LYS A 449 12.71 -18.41 3.07
N ALA A 450 12.18 -18.67 1.86
CA ALA A 450 12.83 -19.44 0.81
C ALA A 450 14.17 -18.83 0.38
N LYS A 451 14.27 -17.49 0.34
CA LYS A 451 15.50 -16.75 0.05
C LYS A 451 16.45 -16.74 1.25
N ASN A 452 16.02 -16.17 2.38
CA ASN A 452 16.93 -15.77 3.47
C ASN A 452 17.21 -16.90 4.47
N THR A 453 16.30 -17.87 4.62
CA THR A 453 16.43 -18.96 5.60
C THR A 453 16.81 -20.28 4.92
N LEU A 454 16.19 -20.59 3.78
CA LEU A 454 16.34 -21.89 3.11
C LEU A 454 17.27 -21.87 1.89
N ASN A 455 17.67 -20.70 1.38
CA ASN A 455 18.50 -20.52 0.18
C ASN A 455 18.00 -21.28 -1.09
N LEU A 456 16.68 -21.47 -1.22
CA LEU A 456 16.05 -22.20 -2.32
C LEU A 456 15.87 -21.37 -3.59
N ILE A 457 15.79 -20.04 -3.47
CA ILE A 457 15.60 -19.10 -4.57
C ILE A 457 16.56 -17.91 -4.46
N ARG A 458 16.96 -17.35 -5.60
CA ARG A 458 17.85 -16.18 -5.69
C ARG A 458 17.26 -15.06 -6.53
N ASP A 459 17.78 -13.85 -6.34
CA ASP A 459 17.46 -12.69 -7.19
C ASP A 459 18.04 -12.84 -8.60
N LEU A 460 17.45 -12.12 -9.55
CA LEU A 460 18.07 -11.87 -10.85
C LEU A 460 19.45 -11.21 -10.67
N ASN A 461 20.45 -11.73 -11.37
CA ASN A 461 21.83 -11.25 -11.30
C ASN A 461 22.43 -11.05 -12.71
N PHE A 462 23.67 -10.55 -12.77
CA PHE A 462 24.35 -10.23 -14.03
C PHE A 462 24.47 -11.43 -14.99
N GLN A 463 24.62 -12.65 -14.47
CA GLN A 463 24.73 -13.85 -15.31
C GLN A 463 23.40 -14.24 -15.95
N ASP A 464 22.26 -13.99 -15.28
CA ASP A 464 20.94 -14.16 -15.88
C ASP A 464 20.73 -13.16 -17.04
N VAL A 465 21.27 -11.93 -16.95
CA VAL A 465 21.27 -10.95 -18.05
C VAL A 465 22.13 -11.40 -19.23
N LEU A 466 23.34 -11.93 -18.97
CA LEU A 466 24.18 -12.52 -20.01
C LEU A 466 23.52 -13.74 -20.68
N HIS A 467 22.75 -14.53 -19.94
CA HIS A 467 21.99 -15.66 -20.47
C HIS A 467 20.86 -15.20 -21.42
N GLU A 468 20.08 -14.18 -21.04
CA GLU A 468 19.06 -13.58 -21.92
C GLU A 468 19.68 -13.06 -23.23
N LEU A 469 20.81 -12.35 -23.14
CA LEU A 469 21.55 -11.81 -24.30
C LEU A 469 22.14 -12.89 -25.23
N ARG A 470 22.50 -14.06 -24.71
CA ARG A 470 22.98 -15.20 -25.54
C ARG A 470 21.85 -15.85 -26.34
N ASN A 471 20.65 -15.91 -25.75
CA ASN A 471 19.53 -16.70 -26.28
C ASN A 471 18.55 -15.89 -27.15
N ARG A 472 18.59 -14.55 -27.11
CA ARG A 472 17.62 -13.70 -27.81
C ARG A 472 18.24 -12.40 -28.28
N MET A 473 17.85 -11.94 -29.47
CA MET A 473 18.16 -10.57 -29.93
C MET A 473 17.16 -9.57 -29.34
N PHE A 474 17.67 -8.43 -28.89
CA PHE A 474 16.89 -7.39 -28.22
C PHE A 474 16.45 -6.33 -29.24
N SER A 475 15.22 -5.84 -29.09
CA SER A 475 14.73 -4.66 -29.82
C SER A 475 15.35 -3.36 -29.28
N GLU A 476 15.28 -2.25 -30.04
CA GLU A 476 15.85 -0.96 -29.59
C GLU A 476 15.31 -0.49 -28.23
N ASN A 477 14.03 -0.77 -27.93
CA ASN A 477 13.42 -0.47 -26.64
C ASN A 477 14.01 -1.34 -25.51
N GLU A 478 14.26 -2.62 -25.77
CA GLU A 478 14.85 -3.53 -24.78
C GLU A 478 16.33 -3.21 -24.52
N ILE A 479 17.09 -2.84 -25.56
CA ILE A 479 18.47 -2.33 -25.42
C ILE A 479 18.46 -1.03 -24.60
N THR A 480 17.48 -0.15 -24.83
CA THR A 480 17.32 1.09 -24.07
C THR A 480 17.11 0.82 -22.57
N GLU A 481 16.18 -0.07 -22.21
CA GLU A 481 15.95 -0.43 -20.81
C GLU A 481 17.14 -1.19 -20.19
N LEU A 482 17.79 -2.08 -20.95
CA LEU A 482 19.01 -2.78 -20.54
C LEU A 482 20.15 -1.80 -20.18
N LEU A 483 20.38 -0.77 -20.99
CA LEU A 483 21.45 0.20 -20.75
C LEU A 483 21.13 1.12 -19.56
N LYS A 484 19.87 1.54 -19.40
CA LYS A 484 19.41 2.25 -18.19
C LYS A 484 19.60 1.41 -16.93
N TRP A 485 19.22 0.14 -16.99
CA TRP A 485 19.44 -0.81 -15.90
C TRP A 485 20.93 -0.97 -15.59
N PHE A 486 21.79 -1.14 -16.59
CA PHE A 486 23.24 -1.29 -16.39
C PHE A 486 23.87 -0.06 -15.72
N VAL A 487 23.48 1.15 -16.15
CA VAL A 487 23.91 2.40 -15.50
C VAL A 487 23.42 2.47 -14.04
N SER A 488 22.16 2.11 -13.75
CA SER A 488 21.64 2.04 -12.38
C SER A 488 22.40 1.01 -11.54
N TYR A 489 22.61 -0.19 -12.07
CA TYR A 489 23.29 -1.31 -11.42
C TYR A 489 24.73 -0.95 -11.01
N ARG A 490 25.49 -0.35 -11.93
CA ARG A 490 26.87 0.12 -11.67
C ARG A 490 26.92 1.33 -10.74
N SER A 491 25.96 2.24 -10.85
CA SER A 491 25.86 3.42 -9.97
C SER A 491 25.50 3.06 -8.53
N SER A 492 24.80 1.94 -8.31
CA SER A 492 24.52 1.38 -6.98
C SER A 492 25.71 0.64 -6.34
N GLY A 493 26.91 0.70 -6.95
CA GLY A 493 28.14 0.12 -6.39
C GLY A 493 28.41 -1.33 -6.78
N ASN A 494 27.59 -1.95 -7.64
CA ASN A 494 27.81 -3.34 -8.05
C ASN A 494 29.07 -3.49 -8.93
N ILE A 495 29.94 -4.42 -8.53
CA ILE A 495 31.17 -4.75 -9.24
C ILE A 495 30.83 -5.72 -10.38
N VAL A 496 31.24 -5.36 -11.59
CA VAL A 496 31.23 -6.21 -12.78
C VAL A 496 32.68 -6.39 -13.19
N SER A 497 33.13 -7.64 -13.36
CA SER A 497 34.50 -7.93 -13.75
C SER A 497 34.80 -7.48 -15.19
N ALA A 498 36.09 -7.31 -15.53
CA ALA A 498 36.48 -6.95 -16.89
C ALA A 498 36.03 -7.99 -17.95
N SER A 499 36.02 -9.28 -17.58
CA SER A 499 35.55 -10.37 -18.44
C SER A 499 34.03 -10.31 -18.66
N GLU A 500 33.24 -10.07 -17.60
CA GLU A 500 31.79 -9.91 -17.70
C GLU A 500 31.39 -8.68 -18.49
N LEU A 501 32.14 -7.58 -18.35
CA LEU A 501 31.93 -6.37 -19.15
C LEU A 501 32.23 -6.60 -20.64
N ASP A 502 33.32 -7.30 -20.96
CA ASP A 502 33.64 -7.63 -22.36
C ASP A 502 32.57 -8.56 -22.99
N GLN A 503 32.10 -9.54 -22.23
CA GLN A 503 30.98 -10.41 -22.64
C GLN A 503 29.69 -9.61 -22.85
N PHE A 504 29.32 -8.73 -21.92
CA PHE A 504 28.13 -7.87 -22.05
C PHE A 504 28.19 -6.99 -23.30
N MET A 505 29.35 -6.35 -23.54
CA MET A 505 29.57 -5.49 -24.70
C MET A 505 29.63 -6.29 -26.02
N GLY A 506 30.12 -7.53 -25.99
CA GLY A 506 30.19 -8.42 -27.15
C GLY A 506 28.86 -9.12 -27.50
N LEU A 507 28.05 -9.46 -26.49
CA LEU A 507 26.77 -10.15 -26.67
C LEU A 507 25.62 -9.21 -27.02
N THR A 508 25.63 -7.97 -26.52
CA THR A 508 24.57 -7.01 -26.82
C THR A 508 24.68 -6.50 -28.26
N ARG A 509 23.73 -6.93 -29.10
CA ARG A 509 23.63 -6.60 -30.53
C ARG A 509 22.64 -5.46 -30.78
N ILE A 510 22.87 -4.64 -31.81
CA ILE A 510 22.08 -3.44 -32.12
C ILE A 510 21.51 -3.51 -33.54
N GLY A 511 20.19 -3.64 -33.66
CA GLY A 511 19.47 -3.63 -34.93
C GLY A 511 19.61 -4.89 -35.78
N ASN A 512 19.09 -4.86 -37.01
CA ASN A 512 19.09 -6.02 -37.93
C ASN A 512 20.46 -6.37 -38.53
N ILE A 513 21.49 -5.57 -38.25
CA ILE A 513 22.87 -5.78 -38.68
C ILE A 513 23.64 -6.21 -37.43
N PHE A 514 24.48 -7.24 -37.49
CA PHE A 514 25.19 -7.87 -36.35
C PHE A 514 26.26 -6.99 -35.66
N ARG A 515 25.95 -5.72 -35.37
CA ARG A 515 26.81 -4.76 -34.65
C ARG A 515 26.68 -4.99 -33.15
N THR A 516 27.79 -4.96 -32.42
CA THR A 516 27.84 -5.18 -30.98
C THR A 516 28.16 -3.88 -30.24
N LEU A 517 27.79 -3.73 -28.96
CA LEU A 517 28.21 -2.55 -28.19
C LEU A 517 29.75 -2.41 -28.15
N LYS A 518 30.49 -3.51 -28.26
CA LYS A 518 31.96 -3.54 -28.33
C LYS A 518 32.53 -2.78 -29.53
N THR A 519 31.77 -2.59 -30.63
CA THR A 519 32.20 -1.76 -31.77
C THR A 519 31.88 -0.27 -31.60
N ILE A 520 31.08 0.13 -30.61
CA ILE A 520 30.67 1.52 -30.39
C ILE A 520 31.75 2.30 -29.63
N ARG A 521 32.01 3.53 -30.06
CA ARG A 521 32.99 4.48 -29.49
C ARG A 521 32.41 5.88 -29.28
N HIS A 522 31.35 6.23 -30.01
CA HIS A 522 30.82 7.58 -30.06
C HIS A 522 29.30 7.63 -29.82
N TYR A 523 28.79 8.75 -29.32
CA TYR A 523 27.36 9.07 -29.31
C TYR A 523 27.06 10.35 -30.13
N LEU A 524 25.85 10.44 -30.68
CA LEU A 524 25.44 11.55 -31.55
C LEU A 524 24.87 12.72 -30.75
N ASN A 525 25.32 13.94 -31.06
CA ASN A 525 24.72 15.19 -30.59
C ASN A 525 23.98 15.88 -31.75
N PRO A 526 22.62 15.89 -31.78
CA PRO A 526 21.84 16.51 -32.84
C PRO A 526 22.04 18.02 -33.01
N GLY A 527 22.56 18.71 -31.98
CA GLY A 527 22.93 20.11 -32.06
C GLY A 527 24.11 20.35 -33.01
N ILE A 528 25.01 19.37 -33.14
CA ILE A 528 26.19 19.41 -34.00
C ILE A 528 25.92 18.71 -35.33
N ILE A 529 25.49 17.45 -35.30
CA ILE A 529 25.26 16.62 -36.49
C ILE A 529 23.80 16.12 -36.48
N PRO A 530 22.96 16.54 -37.44
CA PRO A 530 21.58 16.09 -37.55
C PRO A 530 21.42 14.57 -37.65
N THR A 531 20.28 14.04 -37.17
CA THR A 531 19.99 12.60 -37.12
C THR A 531 19.67 11.96 -38.48
N ASP A 532 19.43 12.78 -39.50
CA ASP A 532 19.13 12.40 -40.89
C ASP A 532 20.38 12.47 -41.79
N MET A 533 21.57 12.37 -41.18
CA MET A 533 22.87 12.32 -41.86
C MET A 533 23.58 11.01 -41.59
N ASP A 534 24.33 10.56 -42.59
CA ASP A 534 25.23 9.41 -42.44
C ASP A 534 26.25 9.67 -41.32
N VAL A 535 26.40 8.67 -40.44
CA VAL A 535 27.39 8.63 -39.36
C VAL A 535 28.23 7.36 -39.43
N PRO A 536 29.46 7.36 -38.88
CA PRO A 536 30.28 6.16 -38.77
C PRO A 536 29.58 4.98 -38.07
N ASN A 537 30.02 3.76 -38.37
CA ASN A 537 29.43 2.54 -37.79
C ASN A 537 29.74 2.34 -36.29
N ASP A 538 30.64 3.13 -35.71
CA ASP A 538 30.99 3.12 -34.29
C ASP A 538 30.18 4.14 -33.45
N VAL A 539 29.15 4.76 -34.04
CA VAL A 539 28.26 5.72 -33.39
C VAL A 539 26.98 5.02 -32.91
N MET A 540 26.63 5.22 -31.63
CA MET A 540 25.39 4.71 -31.06
C MET A 540 24.16 5.38 -31.70
N PRO A 541 23.11 4.64 -32.10
CA PRO A 541 21.86 5.22 -32.60
C PRO A 541 21.29 6.27 -31.64
N TYR A 542 20.81 7.39 -32.19
CA TYR A 542 20.26 8.49 -31.38
C TYR A 542 18.96 8.11 -30.65
N THR A 543 18.16 7.20 -31.23
CA THR A 543 16.94 6.65 -30.60
C THR A 543 17.21 6.08 -29.22
N ILE A 544 18.35 5.41 -29.04
CA ILE A 544 18.78 4.78 -27.79
C ILE A 544 19.58 5.77 -26.93
N SER A 545 20.62 6.39 -27.51
CA SER A 545 21.55 7.23 -26.74
C SER A 545 20.93 8.49 -26.14
N LYS A 546 19.87 9.06 -26.73
CA LYS A 546 19.12 10.21 -26.18
C LYS A 546 18.50 9.97 -24.79
N THR A 547 18.37 8.71 -24.38
CA THR A 547 17.69 8.32 -23.13
C THR A 547 18.63 8.25 -21.92
N LEU A 548 19.93 8.45 -22.12
CA LEU A 548 20.97 8.33 -21.11
C LEU A 548 21.77 9.64 -21.00
N PRO A 549 22.14 10.10 -19.79
CA PRO A 549 22.98 11.28 -19.63
C PRO A 549 24.36 11.11 -20.32
N PRO A 550 24.88 12.13 -21.02
CA PRO A 550 26.19 12.06 -21.68
C PRO A 550 27.36 11.73 -20.73
N GLN A 551 27.24 12.10 -19.44
CA GLN A 551 28.21 11.78 -18.41
C GLN A 551 28.28 10.26 -18.14
N ASP A 552 27.13 9.58 -18.11
CA ASP A 552 27.05 8.13 -17.90
C ASP A 552 27.56 7.34 -19.11
N LEU A 553 27.28 7.82 -20.34
CA LEU A 553 27.84 7.24 -21.57
C LEU A 553 29.37 7.23 -21.54
N LYS A 554 29.99 8.33 -21.10
CA LYS A 554 31.44 8.43 -20.94
C LYS A 554 31.98 7.61 -19.76
N LYS A 555 31.31 7.66 -18.60
CA LYS A 555 31.79 7.04 -17.35
C LYS A 555 31.70 5.51 -17.37
N TRP A 556 30.60 4.95 -17.88
CA TRP A 556 30.31 3.52 -17.75
C TRP A 556 30.61 2.70 -19.02
N PHE A 557 30.56 3.33 -20.20
CA PHE A 557 30.81 2.67 -21.49
C PHE A 557 32.08 3.18 -22.20
N GLY A 558 32.70 4.26 -21.69
CA GLY A 558 33.90 4.86 -22.31
C GLY A 558 33.62 5.62 -23.60
N TRP A 559 32.36 5.89 -23.95
CA TRP A 559 32.00 6.54 -25.20
C TRP A 559 32.18 8.07 -25.14
N SER A 560 32.57 8.64 -26.28
CA SER A 560 32.82 10.09 -26.42
C SER A 560 31.81 10.74 -27.37
N GLU A 561 31.70 12.07 -27.34
CA GLU A 561 30.83 12.77 -28.28
C GLU A 561 31.40 12.71 -29.70
N LEU A 562 30.56 12.45 -30.71
CA LEU A 562 30.97 12.47 -32.11
C LEU A 562 31.35 13.90 -32.53
N THR A 563 32.65 14.19 -32.51
CA THR A 563 33.15 15.53 -32.86
C THR A 563 32.98 15.82 -34.36
N LEU A 564 32.81 17.11 -34.68
CA LEU A 564 32.70 17.60 -36.06
C LEU A 564 33.88 17.16 -36.95
N VAL A 565 35.09 17.02 -36.39
CA VAL A 565 36.29 16.59 -37.13
C VAL A 565 36.27 15.09 -37.45
N ILE A 566 35.83 14.24 -36.51
CA ILE A 566 35.70 12.79 -36.74
C ILE A 566 34.63 12.55 -37.81
N TRP A 567 33.50 13.25 -37.72
CA TRP A 567 32.46 13.21 -38.74
C TRP A 567 32.92 13.76 -40.10
N ALA A 568 33.66 14.88 -40.13
CA ALA A 568 34.24 15.43 -41.35
C ALA A 568 35.17 14.44 -42.07
N LYS A 569 36.03 13.72 -41.32
CA LYS A 569 36.90 12.65 -41.86
C LYS A 569 36.13 11.46 -42.42
N PHE A 570 34.92 11.20 -41.95
CA PHE A 570 34.05 10.15 -42.49
C PHE A 570 33.27 10.62 -43.72
N ILE A 571 32.62 11.79 -43.64
CA ILE A 571 31.71 12.28 -44.67
C ILE A 571 32.46 12.70 -45.95
N VAL A 572 33.73 13.13 -45.84
CA VAL A 572 34.56 13.52 -47.00
C VAL A 572 34.88 12.37 -47.95
N ASN A 573 34.75 11.12 -47.47
CA ASN A 573 34.96 9.90 -48.26
C ASN A 573 33.69 9.38 -48.93
N LYS A 574 32.53 10.05 -48.76
CA LYS A 574 31.28 9.66 -49.43
C LYS A 574 31.28 10.17 -50.88
N PRO A 575 31.06 9.31 -51.90
CA PRO A 575 31.14 9.71 -53.30
C PRO A 575 30.09 10.76 -53.69
N ASN A 576 28.97 10.84 -52.95
CA ASN A 576 27.94 11.86 -53.12
C ASN A 576 28.47 13.30 -52.89
N LEU A 577 29.57 13.50 -52.16
CA LEU A 577 30.10 14.84 -51.87
C LEU A 577 30.62 15.58 -53.11
N GLU A 578 31.12 14.86 -54.11
CA GLU A 578 31.66 15.45 -55.35
C GLU A 578 30.71 15.27 -56.56
N ASN A 579 29.61 14.52 -56.37
CA ASN A 579 28.67 14.15 -57.45
C ASN A 579 27.24 14.66 -57.24
N ASP A 580 26.84 15.04 -56.02
CA ASP A 580 25.49 15.49 -55.68
C ASP A 580 25.52 16.89 -55.03
N LEU A 581 25.03 17.88 -55.78
CA LEU A 581 24.90 19.28 -55.38
C LEU A 581 24.06 19.48 -54.10
N THR A 582 23.06 18.61 -53.85
CA THR A 582 22.17 18.71 -52.69
C THR A 582 22.83 18.15 -51.44
N PHE A 583 23.48 16.99 -51.54
CA PHE A 583 24.25 16.39 -50.47
C PHE A 583 25.45 17.26 -50.07
N ALA A 584 26.23 17.74 -51.04
CA ALA A 584 27.35 18.65 -50.79
C ALA A 584 26.92 19.93 -50.07
N ARG A 585 25.82 20.55 -50.52
CA ARG A 585 25.22 21.73 -49.85
C ARG A 585 24.82 21.43 -48.40
N LYS A 586 24.20 20.28 -48.14
CA LYS A 586 23.80 19.84 -46.78
C LYS A 586 25.01 19.63 -45.87
N VAL A 587 26.07 18.98 -46.35
CA VAL A 587 27.33 18.77 -45.61
C VAL A 587 27.99 20.12 -45.27
N LEU A 588 28.11 21.03 -46.23
CA LEU A 588 28.69 22.36 -46.02
C LEU A 588 27.88 23.22 -45.03
N GLN A 589 26.55 23.12 -45.04
CA GLN A 589 25.69 23.79 -44.05
C GLN A 589 25.95 23.29 -42.61
N ILE A 590 26.14 21.99 -42.41
CA ILE A 590 26.40 21.38 -41.09
C ILE A 590 27.79 21.80 -40.56
N LEU A 591 28.81 21.78 -41.42
CA LEU A 591 30.15 22.27 -41.10
C LEU A 591 30.12 23.76 -40.75
N ALA A 592 29.42 24.57 -41.55
CA ALA A 592 29.26 26.00 -41.34
C ALA A 592 28.59 26.33 -40.00
N ARG A 593 27.46 25.67 -39.68
CA ARG A 593 26.70 25.91 -38.44
C ARG A 593 27.54 25.80 -37.17
N ASN A 594 28.47 24.85 -37.15
CA ASN A 594 29.33 24.58 -35.99
C ASN A 594 30.74 25.18 -36.10
N LEU A 595 31.04 25.89 -37.19
CA LEU A 595 32.37 26.40 -37.47
C LEU A 595 32.85 27.37 -36.39
N ASN A 596 32.00 28.29 -35.94
CA ASN A 596 32.39 29.32 -34.96
C ASN A 596 32.91 28.72 -33.65
N ASN A 597 32.29 27.64 -33.18
CA ASN A 597 32.63 26.92 -31.94
C ASN A 597 33.81 25.94 -32.10
N THR A 598 34.36 25.82 -33.30
CA THR A 598 35.47 24.89 -33.61
C THR A 598 36.84 25.58 -33.41
N SER A 599 37.79 24.88 -32.79
CA SER A 599 39.15 25.39 -32.53
C SER A 599 39.94 25.68 -33.81
N ARG A 600 40.97 26.53 -33.74
CA ARG A 600 41.79 26.90 -34.91
C ARG A 600 42.43 25.70 -35.60
N ASN A 601 42.96 24.75 -34.83
CA ASN A 601 43.57 23.52 -35.37
C ASN A 601 42.51 22.63 -36.04
N ASN A 602 41.31 22.51 -35.46
CA ASN A 602 40.23 21.72 -36.05
C ASN A 602 39.65 22.37 -37.31
N LYS A 603 39.58 23.72 -37.36
CA LYS A 603 39.25 24.49 -38.58
C LYS A 603 40.26 24.23 -39.69
N GLU A 604 41.55 24.20 -39.37
CA GLU A 604 42.62 23.93 -40.33
C GLU A 604 42.58 22.47 -40.83
N ILE A 605 42.29 21.49 -39.97
CA ILE A 605 42.05 20.09 -40.39
C ILE A 605 40.85 20.01 -41.35
N ILE A 606 39.73 20.67 -41.04
CA ILE A 606 38.56 20.71 -41.94
C ILE A 606 38.92 21.40 -43.26
N ARG A 607 39.69 22.49 -43.23
CA ARG A 607 40.19 23.17 -44.44
C ARG A 607 41.00 22.21 -45.31
N GLN A 608 41.97 21.51 -44.73
CA GLN A 608 42.83 20.56 -45.46
C GLN A 608 42.03 19.40 -46.07
N LEU A 609 41.02 18.88 -45.38
CA LEU A 609 40.15 17.81 -45.89
C LEU A 609 39.30 18.24 -47.10
N PHE A 610 38.83 19.50 -47.14
CA PHE A 610 37.90 19.98 -48.17
C PHE A 610 38.53 20.87 -49.25
N PHE A 611 39.74 21.41 -49.03
CA PHE A 611 40.42 22.33 -49.97
C PHE A 611 40.65 21.72 -51.37
N GLN A 612 40.95 20.43 -51.45
CA GLN A 612 41.19 19.72 -52.71
C GLN A 612 39.95 19.02 -53.28
N LYS A 613 38.77 19.19 -52.65
CA LYS A 613 37.54 18.48 -53.01
C LYS A 613 36.63 19.35 -53.86
N ARG A 614 36.11 18.79 -54.96
CA ARG A 614 35.12 19.47 -55.82
C ARG A 614 33.75 19.45 -55.14
N CYS A 615 33.60 20.27 -54.11
CA CYS A 615 32.44 20.29 -53.22
C CYS A 615 31.72 21.64 -53.18
N ILE A 616 32.25 22.70 -53.81
CA ILE A 616 31.68 24.05 -53.75
C ILE A 616 30.65 24.25 -54.87
N PRO A 617 29.36 24.48 -54.57
CA PRO A 617 28.33 24.69 -55.60
C PRO A 617 28.46 26.07 -56.27
N THR A 618 28.70 26.08 -57.59
CA THR A 618 28.78 27.28 -58.44
C THR A 618 27.82 27.19 -59.62
N LYS A 619 27.61 28.32 -60.32
CA LYS A 619 26.85 28.36 -61.59
C LYS A 619 27.39 27.43 -62.69
N PHE A 620 28.61 26.93 -62.53
CA PHE A 620 29.27 25.98 -63.44
C PHE A 620 29.52 24.62 -62.77
N GLY A 621 28.61 24.20 -61.88
CA GLY A 621 28.67 22.94 -61.15
C GLY A 621 29.58 23.01 -59.91
N LEU A 622 30.01 21.84 -59.43
CA LEU A 622 30.90 21.72 -58.29
C LEU A 622 32.35 22.07 -58.67
N LYS A 623 32.95 23.05 -57.98
CA LYS A 623 34.30 23.57 -58.23
C LYS A 623 35.20 23.47 -57.00
N LEU A 624 36.50 23.75 -57.18
CA LEU A 624 37.44 23.92 -56.08
C LEU A 624 37.22 25.29 -55.39
N PRO A 625 37.50 25.43 -54.08
CA PRO A 625 37.26 26.68 -53.35
C PRO A 625 38.01 27.90 -53.89
N ASN A 626 39.25 27.73 -54.33
CA ASN A 626 40.12 28.81 -54.83
C ASN A 626 39.79 29.27 -56.27
N GLU A 627 38.97 28.50 -56.99
CA GLU A 627 38.48 28.79 -58.34
C GLU A 627 37.14 29.55 -58.35
N ALA A 628 36.55 29.80 -57.18
CA ALA A 628 35.22 30.41 -57.07
C ALA A 628 35.27 31.85 -56.51
N TYR A 629 34.30 32.66 -56.95
CA TYR A 629 34.11 34.05 -56.53
C TYR A 629 32.78 34.22 -55.78
N PHE A 630 32.71 35.23 -54.90
CA PHE A 630 31.44 35.66 -54.34
C PHE A 630 30.61 36.42 -55.41
N GLN A 631 29.29 36.29 -55.37
CA GLN A 631 28.32 36.86 -56.33
C GLN A 631 28.34 38.39 -56.48
N ASN A 632 29.08 39.12 -55.64
CA ASN A 632 29.11 40.59 -55.58
C ASN A 632 30.11 41.24 -56.55
N VAL A 633 30.94 40.48 -57.27
CA VAL A 633 31.81 41.01 -58.33
C VAL A 633 31.00 41.12 -59.62
N THR A 634 30.48 42.32 -59.92
CA THR A 634 29.57 42.57 -61.07
C THR A 634 30.11 43.51 -62.13
N ILE A 635 31.31 44.06 -61.94
CA ILE A 635 32.00 44.93 -62.93
C ILE A 635 32.41 44.11 -64.18
N PHE A 636 32.52 42.78 -64.06
CA PHE A 636 32.87 41.84 -65.13
C PHE A 636 32.00 40.57 -65.06
N PRO A 637 31.31 40.14 -66.14
CA PRO A 637 30.28 39.10 -66.08
C PRO A 637 30.79 37.64 -66.09
N ASP A 638 32.02 37.38 -66.52
CA ASP A 638 32.48 36.04 -66.92
C ASP A 638 33.02 35.14 -65.78
N LEU A 639 32.71 35.47 -64.52
CA LEU A 639 33.36 34.87 -63.35
C LEU A 639 32.56 33.72 -62.71
N PRO A 640 33.20 32.59 -62.33
CA PRO A 640 32.55 31.45 -61.70
C PRO A 640 32.11 31.78 -60.26
N THR A 641 30.85 32.14 -60.11
CA THR A 641 30.26 32.61 -58.84
C THR A 641 29.55 31.49 -58.08
N ILE A 642 29.76 31.41 -56.77
CA ILE A 642 29.10 30.41 -55.90
C ILE A 642 27.58 30.63 -55.86
N GLU A 643 26.77 29.57 -55.79
CA GLU A 643 25.30 29.67 -55.78
C GLU A 643 24.70 29.80 -54.38
N PHE A 644 25.42 29.36 -53.35
CA PHE A 644 24.88 29.20 -51.99
C PHE A 644 25.73 29.97 -50.97
N GLN A 645 25.22 31.13 -50.53
CA GLN A 645 25.96 32.07 -49.66
C GLN A 645 25.32 32.36 -48.29
N LYS A 646 24.08 31.93 -48.06
CA LYS A 646 23.31 32.25 -46.85
C LYS A 646 23.09 30.98 -46.02
N PRO A 647 23.23 30.99 -44.68
CA PRO A 647 23.57 32.13 -43.80
C PRO A 647 25.07 32.48 -43.76
N LEU A 648 25.41 33.57 -43.05
CA LEU A 648 26.78 34.10 -42.90
C LEU A 648 27.84 33.07 -42.47
N SER A 649 27.48 32.05 -41.70
CA SER A 649 28.42 30.99 -41.32
C SER A 649 28.88 30.15 -42.51
N VAL A 650 28.05 30.01 -43.55
CA VAL A 650 28.43 29.40 -44.83
C VAL A 650 29.41 30.30 -45.55
N GLN A 651 29.16 31.61 -45.57
CA GLN A 651 30.11 32.59 -46.12
C GLN A 651 31.48 32.48 -45.41
N SER A 652 31.50 32.44 -44.08
CA SER A 652 32.73 32.23 -43.29
C SER A 652 33.42 30.89 -43.57
N LEU A 653 32.65 29.82 -43.86
CA LEU A 653 33.21 28.55 -44.31
C LEU A 653 33.81 28.67 -45.72
N MET A 654 33.14 29.32 -46.66
CA MET A 654 33.66 29.55 -48.02
C MET A 654 34.93 30.40 -48.01
N GLU A 655 35.03 31.38 -47.11
CA GLU A 655 36.25 32.17 -46.89
C GLU A 655 37.38 31.32 -46.31
N LEU A 656 37.09 30.47 -45.32
CA LEU A 656 38.06 29.52 -44.76
C LEU A 656 38.55 28.50 -45.81
N LEU A 657 37.66 28.08 -46.73
CA LEU A 657 37.99 27.13 -47.79
C LEU A 657 38.74 27.78 -48.97
N GLY A 658 38.47 29.05 -49.32
CA GLY A 658 39.33 29.84 -50.23
C GLY A 658 38.68 30.78 -51.28
N VAL A 659 37.41 31.18 -51.15
CA VAL A 659 36.64 31.94 -52.17
C VAL A 659 36.98 33.47 -52.19
N ARG A 660 36.95 34.14 -53.36
CA ARG A 660 37.54 35.50 -53.66
C ARG A 660 36.56 36.72 -53.75
N LYS A 661 37.02 37.99 -53.55
CA LYS A 661 36.16 39.16 -53.17
C LYS A 661 36.16 40.57 -53.89
N VAL A 662 37.26 41.35 -54.08
CA VAL A 662 37.20 42.87 -54.31
C VAL A 662 38.27 43.47 -55.27
N VAL A 663 38.17 44.77 -55.65
CA VAL A 663 39.10 45.60 -56.50
C VAL A 663 39.48 46.95 -55.77
N GLU A 664 40.32 47.88 -56.31
CA GLU A 664 40.97 49.01 -55.56
C GLU A 664 40.62 50.48 -55.97
N LEU A 665 40.87 51.46 -55.07
CA LEU A 665 40.05 52.70 -54.97
C LEU A 665 40.71 54.07 -54.60
N LYS A 666 41.99 54.18 -54.26
CA LYS A 666 42.61 55.46 -53.76
C LYS A 666 42.54 56.68 -54.72
N LEU A 667 42.09 56.48 -55.95
CA LEU A 667 42.08 57.44 -57.07
C LEU A 667 40.91 58.47 -57.04
N VAL A 668 39.97 58.30 -56.10
CA VAL A 668 38.61 58.90 -56.15
C VAL A 668 38.49 60.24 -55.42
N PHE A 669 39.27 60.47 -54.35
CA PHE A 669 38.97 61.51 -53.37
C PHE A 669 39.65 62.88 -53.62
N ASP A 670 40.83 62.94 -54.23
CA ASP A 670 41.62 64.19 -54.38
C ASP A 670 40.95 65.28 -55.25
N ARG A 671 39.85 64.97 -55.94
CA ARG A 671 39.17 65.86 -56.90
C ARG A 671 37.95 66.62 -56.33
N LEU A 672 37.67 66.53 -55.02
CA LEU A 672 36.36 66.90 -54.46
C LEU A 672 36.24 68.27 -53.76
N ASP A 673 37.31 68.81 -53.19
CA ASP A 673 37.23 69.96 -52.26
C ASP A 673 37.31 71.36 -52.93
N ARG A 674 37.14 71.50 -54.27
CA ARG A 674 37.43 72.76 -55.01
C ARG A 674 36.30 73.40 -55.84
N GLY A 675 35.03 73.02 -55.69
CA GLY A 675 33.97 73.63 -56.50
C GLY A 675 32.54 73.44 -56.02
N ASN A 676 31.61 74.17 -56.63
CA ASN A 676 30.17 74.09 -56.36
C ASN A 676 29.55 72.98 -57.24
N TRP A 677 29.69 71.73 -56.80
CA TRP A 677 29.34 70.53 -57.57
C TRP A 677 27.85 70.15 -57.45
N ASP A 678 27.33 69.49 -58.49
CA ASP A 678 26.01 68.87 -58.47
C ASP A 678 26.03 67.62 -57.57
N HIS A 679 25.25 67.64 -56.49
CA HIS A 679 25.13 66.53 -55.57
C HIS A 679 24.59 65.25 -56.23
N MET A 680 23.84 65.39 -57.33
CA MET A 680 23.35 64.26 -58.13
C MET A 680 24.47 63.56 -58.90
N GLN A 681 25.46 64.32 -59.41
CA GLN A 681 26.61 63.74 -60.13
C GLN A 681 27.65 63.13 -59.17
N LEU A 682 27.90 63.79 -58.03
CA LEU A 682 28.81 63.26 -57.03
C LEU A 682 28.34 61.89 -56.49
N VAL A 683 27.05 61.81 -56.18
CA VAL A 683 26.45 60.58 -55.66
C VAL A 683 26.49 59.45 -56.70
N LYS A 684 26.30 59.74 -58.00
CA LYS A 684 26.47 58.76 -59.10
C LYS A 684 27.86 58.13 -59.11
N TYR A 685 28.89 58.95 -58.98
CA TYR A 685 30.28 58.50 -59.04
C TYR A 685 30.72 57.74 -57.79
N LEU A 686 30.44 58.26 -56.59
CA LEU A 686 30.84 57.54 -55.37
C LEU A 686 30.04 56.25 -55.16
N ALA A 687 28.81 56.18 -55.67
CA ALA A 687 28.03 54.95 -55.73
C ALA A 687 28.68 53.89 -56.62
N SER A 688 29.25 54.29 -57.76
CA SER A 688 29.85 53.36 -58.72
C SER A 688 31.15 52.71 -58.24
N MET A 689 31.78 53.27 -57.21
CA MET A 689 33.03 52.75 -56.62
C MET A 689 32.86 52.29 -55.16
N SER A 690 31.62 52.05 -54.74
CA SER A 690 31.24 51.87 -53.34
C SER A 690 31.75 50.58 -52.66
N SER A 691 32.03 49.51 -53.41
CA SER A 691 32.56 48.24 -52.88
C SER A 691 34.01 48.30 -52.45
N ASP A 692 34.77 49.21 -53.06
CA ASP A 692 36.23 49.22 -53.01
C ASP A 692 36.72 50.25 -51.94
N LEU A 693 35.79 51.05 -51.39
CA LEU A 693 36.03 52.07 -50.38
C LEU A 693 36.55 51.47 -49.06
N LYS A 694 37.64 52.02 -48.52
CA LYS A 694 38.17 51.57 -47.22
C LYS A 694 37.28 52.05 -46.08
N ALA A 695 37.27 51.30 -44.98
CA ALA A 695 36.41 51.58 -43.83
C ALA A 695 36.57 53.00 -43.25
N ASP A 696 37.78 53.55 -43.28
CA ASP A 696 38.08 54.90 -42.79
C ASP A 696 37.56 56.00 -43.75
N GLU A 697 37.62 55.76 -45.06
CA GLU A 697 37.07 56.66 -46.09
C GLU A 697 35.53 56.71 -46.01
N ILE A 698 34.89 55.55 -45.80
CA ILE A 698 33.44 55.46 -45.54
C ILE A 698 33.06 56.19 -44.23
N ARG A 699 33.89 56.11 -43.18
CA ARG A 699 33.67 56.85 -41.91
C ARG A 699 33.70 58.37 -42.09
N ILE A 700 34.58 58.89 -42.95
CA ILE A 700 34.66 60.32 -43.26
C ILE A 700 33.39 60.79 -44.01
N LEU A 701 32.96 60.03 -45.03
CA LEU A 701 31.74 60.35 -45.78
C LEU A 701 30.46 60.28 -44.94
N LYS A 702 30.43 59.44 -43.89
CA LYS A 702 29.29 59.32 -42.97
C LYS A 702 29.18 60.45 -41.93
N SER A 703 30.24 61.24 -41.73
CA SER A 703 30.31 62.22 -40.64
C SER A 703 30.35 63.68 -41.09
N LYS A 704 30.72 63.97 -42.35
CA LYS A 704 30.65 65.33 -42.91
C LYS A 704 29.20 65.75 -43.24
N PRO A 705 28.78 67.01 -42.99
CA PRO A 705 27.47 67.54 -43.37
C PRO A 705 27.45 67.93 -44.87
N ILE A 706 27.04 67.00 -45.73
CA ILE A 706 27.19 67.12 -47.19
C ILE A 706 25.85 67.45 -47.89
N TRP A 707 24.69 67.12 -47.29
CA TRP A 707 23.41 66.94 -47.99
C TRP A 707 22.31 67.96 -47.60
N PRO A 708 21.52 68.52 -48.54
CA PRO A 708 20.45 69.49 -48.26
C PRO A 708 19.12 68.85 -47.80
N LYS A 709 18.25 69.63 -47.14
CA LYS A 709 16.90 69.23 -46.69
C LYS A 709 15.80 69.86 -47.55
N GLU A 710 14.69 69.15 -47.78
CA GLU A 710 13.46 69.67 -48.38
C GLU A 710 12.72 70.61 -47.42
N ASP A 711 12.46 71.86 -47.84
CA ASP A 711 11.74 72.87 -47.05
C ASP A 711 10.30 73.10 -47.56
N SER A 712 9.38 73.25 -46.60
CA SER A 712 7.95 73.36 -46.87
C SER A 712 7.56 74.79 -47.25
N ALA A 713 7.42 75.03 -48.56
CA ALA A 713 6.78 76.19 -49.18
C ALA A 713 7.36 77.60 -48.85
N GLY A 714 8.16 78.12 -49.79
CA GLY A 714 8.05 79.54 -50.17
C GLY A 714 8.79 80.59 -49.35
N SER A 715 10.07 80.38 -49.04
CA SER A 715 10.96 81.44 -48.51
C SER A 715 12.23 81.56 -49.35
N GLN A 716 12.40 82.68 -50.07
CA GLN A 716 13.64 82.96 -50.82
C GLN A 716 14.74 83.48 -49.88
N LEU A 717 15.99 83.14 -50.21
CA LEU A 717 17.25 83.66 -49.63
C LEU A 717 17.59 83.28 -48.17
N VAL A 718 17.97 82.03 -47.95
CA VAL A 718 18.90 81.64 -46.86
C VAL A 718 19.95 80.65 -47.40
N GLN A 719 21.17 80.67 -46.83
CA GLN A 719 22.24 79.71 -47.09
C GLN A 719 21.75 78.26 -47.00
N ILE A 720 22.08 77.41 -47.99
CA ILE A 720 21.66 75.99 -48.01
C ILE A 720 22.27 75.26 -46.80
N GLN A 721 21.45 74.99 -45.78
CA GLN A 721 21.86 74.26 -44.60
C GLN A 721 22.05 72.78 -44.95
N ARG A 722 23.28 72.28 -44.80
CA ARG A 722 23.64 70.88 -45.08
C ARG A 722 23.62 70.06 -43.79
N PHE A 723 23.03 68.87 -43.87
CA PHE A 723 22.89 67.92 -42.79
C PHE A 723 23.77 66.68 -43.07
N VAL A 724 24.04 65.92 -42.00
CA VAL A 724 24.61 64.57 -42.10
C VAL A 724 23.51 63.63 -42.61
N THR A 725 23.86 62.68 -43.47
CA THR A 725 22.91 61.78 -44.17
C THR A 725 21.93 61.08 -43.21
N SER A 726 22.41 60.74 -42.01
CA SER A 726 21.66 60.03 -40.96
C SER A 726 20.48 60.80 -40.36
N ASN A 727 20.37 62.11 -40.62
CA ASN A 727 19.30 62.96 -40.08
C ASN A 727 18.17 63.22 -41.08
N LEU A 728 18.29 62.71 -42.30
CA LEU A 728 17.34 62.92 -43.40
C LEU A 728 16.71 61.59 -43.83
N HIS A 729 15.50 61.68 -44.38
CA HIS A 729 14.74 60.55 -44.93
C HIS A 729 14.58 60.68 -46.45
N VAL A 730 14.27 59.58 -47.12
CA VAL A 730 13.99 59.58 -48.55
C VAL A 730 12.69 60.34 -48.88
N PRO A 731 12.60 61.03 -50.04
CA PRO A 731 11.47 61.88 -50.43
C PRO A 731 10.26 61.08 -50.94
N SER A 732 9.74 60.17 -50.12
CA SER A 732 8.53 59.39 -50.38
C SER A 732 7.26 60.16 -49.98
N SER A 733 6.10 59.79 -50.53
CA SER A 733 4.79 60.30 -50.06
C SER A 733 4.54 59.90 -48.61
N LEU A 734 4.88 58.67 -48.23
CA LEU A 734 4.76 58.13 -46.87
C LEU A 734 5.52 58.97 -45.84
N ASN A 735 6.78 59.32 -46.10
CA ASN A 735 7.59 60.11 -45.15
C ASN A 735 7.07 61.55 -45.03
N ARG A 736 6.42 62.09 -46.07
CA ARG A 736 5.70 63.38 -46.01
C ARG A 736 4.40 63.28 -45.21
N GLU A 737 3.60 62.22 -45.41
CA GLU A 737 2.39 61.94 -44.62
C GLU A 737 2.69 61.71 -43.12
N PHE A 738 3.87 61.18 -42.79
CA PHE A 738 4.36 61.03 -41.40
C PHE A 738 5.14 62.24 -40.87
N GLY A 739 5.27 63.34 -41.64
CA GLY A 739 5.88 64.60 -41.19
C GLY A 739 7.39 64.54 -40.93
N LEU A 740 8.13 63.67 -41.61
CA LEU A 740 9.56 63.43 -41.37
C LEU A 740 10.49 64.37 -42.16
N PRO A 741 11.70 64.71 -41.65
CA PRO A 741 12.65 65.54 -42.37
C PRO A 741 13.26 64.78 -43.55
N ILE A 742 13.12 65.34 -44.76
CA ILE A 742 13.44 64.70 -46.04
C ILE A 742 14.63 65.39 -46.74
N ILE A 743 15.42 64.65 -47.52
CA ILE A 743 16.49 65.20 -48.39
C ILE A 743 15.91 65.96 -49.60
N ASP A 744 16.46 67.13 -49.92
CA ASP A 744 16.15 67.82 -51.18
C ASP A 744 16.74 67.02 -52.36
N TRP A 745 15.88 66.54 -53.26
CA TRP A 745 16.24 65.63 -54.35
C TRP A 745 15.62 66.08 -55.67
N LYS A 746 16.46 66.40 -56.64
CA LYS A 746 16.04 66.91 -57.96
C LYS A 746 15.65 65.78 -58.91
N GLY A 747 14.40 65.32 -58.80
CA GLY A 747 13.77 64.37 -59.73
C GLY A 747 12.96 63.29 -59.01
N ARG A 748 12.62 62.21 -59.73
CA ARG A 748 12.02 61.02 -59.09
C ARG A 748 13.10 60.28 -58.30
N TRP A 749 12.87 60.11 -57.00
CA TRP A 749 13.73 59.27 -56.15
C TRP A 749 13.50 57.79 -56.45
N SER A 750 14.58 57.01 -56.39
CA SER A 750 14.52 55.55 -56.37
C SER A 750 15.68 55.03 -55.53
N SER A 751 15.41 54.20 -54.52
CA SER A 751 16.46 53.61 -53.68
C SER A 751 17.25 52.51 -54.39
N SER A 752 16.78 52.01 -55.53
CA SER A 752 17.49 51.00 -56.34
C SER A 752 18.47 51.60 -57.35
N THR A 753 18.56 52.93 -57.48
CA THR A 753 19.68 53.53 -58.22
C THR A 753 20.96 53.33 -57.43
N GLN A 754 22.10 53.36 -58.13
CA GLN A 754 23.42 53.34 -57.48
C GLN A 754 23.48 54.47 -56.45
N GLU A 755 23.04 55.66 -56.87
CA GLU A 755 22.87 56.86 -56.07
C GLU A 755 22.09 56.65 -54.77
N GLY A 756 20.88 56.09 -54.88
CA GLY A 756 20.01 55.84 -53.73
C GLY A 756 20.67 54.87 -52.77
N THR A 757 21.16 53.74 -53.29
CA THR A 757 21.87 52.70 -52.53
C THR A 757 23.06 53.27 -51.76
N PHE A 758 23.82 54.17 -52.39
CA PHE A 758 25.00 54.81 -51.79
C PHE A 758 24.64 55.82 -50.70
N LEU A 759 23.63 56.65 -50.91
CA LEU A 759 23.14 57.57 -49.86
C LEU A 759 22.59 56.81 -48.65
N ILE A 760 21.88 55.69 -48.90
CA ILE A 760 21.41 54.78 -47.84
C ILE A 760 22.60 54.16 -47.11
N MET A 761 23.64 53.72 -47.82
CA MET A 761 24.89 53.23 -47.23
C MET A 761 25.58 54.29 -46.35
N LEU A 762 25.52 55.57 -46.74
CA LEU A 762 26.01 56.72 -45.97
C LEU A 762 25.08 57.17 -44.82
N GLY A 763 23.91 56.55 -44.68
CA GLY A 763 23.00 56.71 -43.54
C GLY A 763 21.62 57.29 -43.86
N LEU A 764 21.30 57.64 -45.11
CA LEU A 764 19.98 58.15 -45.48
C LEU A 764 18.87 57.16 -45.08
N ARG A 765 17.84 57.64 -44.39
CA ARG A 765 16.79 56.76 -43.85
C ARG A 765 15.68 56.52 -44.86
N GLU A 766 15.53 55.28 -45.33
CA GLU A 766 14.41 54.92 -46.21
C GLU A 766 13.05 54.94 -45.49
N TYR A 767 13.05 54.62 -44.20
CA TYR A 767 11.87 54.44 -43.37
C TYR A 767 12.02 55.14 -42.00
N PRO A 768 10.91 55.40 -41.28
CA PRO A 768 10.96 55.96 -39.92
C PRO A 768 11.75 55.07 -38.97
N THR A 769 12.38 55.63 -37.92
CA THR A 769 13.05 54.79 -36.91
C THR A 769 12.05 53.97 -36.09
N LEU A 770 12.50 52.88 -35.46
CA LEU A 770 11.63 52.05 -34.62
C LEU A 770 10.92 52.86 -33.53
N LYS A 771 11.62 53.79 -32.87
CA LYS A 771 11.03 54.68 -31.87
C LYS A 771 9.90 55.52 -32.47
N THR A 772 10.17 56.17 -33.60
CA THR A 772 9.22 57.08 -34.28
C THR A 772 7.96 56.35 -34.76
N ILE A 773 8.09 55.15 -35.35
CA ILE A 773 6.92 54.42 -35.85
C ILE A 773 6.05 53.87 -34.71
N LEU A 774 6.64 53.46 -33.59
CA LEU A 774 5.89 53.01 -32.40
C LEU A 774 5.22 54.16 -31.63
N GLU A 775 5.78 55.37 -31.69
CA GLU A 775 5.13 56.59 -31.19
C GLU A 775 3.91 56.95 -32.06
N LEU A 776 4.06 56.92 -33.40
CA LEU A 776 2.95 57.16 -34.33
C LEU A 776 1.86 56.07 -34.26
N ALA A 777 2.22 54.81 -34.03
CA ALA A 777 1.29 53.70 -33.90
C ALA A 777 0.59 53.60 -32.52
N ALA A 778 0.95 54.45 -31.55
CA ALA A 778 0.34 54.49 -30.22
C ALA A 778 -0.53 55.76 -30.00
N PRO A 779 -1.51 55.72 -29.07
CA PRO A 779 -2.17 56.94 -28.59
C PRO A 779 -1.15 57.90 -27.93
N PRO A 780 -1.32 59.23 -28.04
CA PRO A 780 -2.51 59.95 -28.49
C PRO A 780 -2.59 60.27 -29.99
N THR A 781 -1.69 59.73 -30.84
CA THR A 781 -1.64 60.01 -32.29
C THR A 781 -2.99 59.79 -32.99
N ASP A 782 -3.32 60.65 -33.96
CA ASP A 782 -4.61 60.65 -34.70
C ASP A 782 -5.00 59.24 -35.20
N PRO A 783 -6.27 58.79 -35.07
CA PRO A 783 -6.68 57.43 -35.43
C PRO A 783 -6.38 57.00 -36.88
N LYS A 784 -6.35 57.92 -37.85
CA LYS A 784 -6.04 57.62 -39.27
C LYS A 784 -4.53 57.44 -39.45
N ILE A 785 -3.73 58.33 -38.87
CA ILE A 785 -2.26 58.22 -38.88
C ILE A 785 -1.83 56.96 -38.11
N ARG A 786 -2.45 56.69 -36.95
CA ARG A 786 -2.16 55.54 -36.09
C ARG A 786 -2.41 54.21 -36.78
N SER A 787 -3.54 54.06 -37.46
CA SER A 787 -3.85 52.84 -38.23
C SER A 787 -2.87 52.64 -39.39
N LYS A 788 -2.59 53.70 -40.18
CA LYS A 788 -1.59 53.67 -41.26
C LYS A 788 -0.18 53.34 -40.76
N ALA A 789 0.24 53.92 -39.63
CA ALA A 789 1.55 53.68 -39.03
C ALA A 789 1.67 52.24 -38.49
N PHE A 790 0.60 51.71 -37.89
CA PHE A 790 0.54 50.32 -37.45
C PHE A 790 0.60 49.33 -38.62
N GLU A 791 -0.19 49.54 -39.68
CA GLU A 791 -0.15 48.73 -40.90
C GLU A 791 1.24 48.77 -41.55
N TYR A 792 1.83 49.96 -41.72
CA TYR A 792 3.18 50.12 -42.26
C TYR A 792 4.24 49.39 -41.42
N PHE A 793 4.17 49.51 -40.09
CA PHE A 793 5.04 48.78 -39.16
C PHE A 793 4.90 47.27 -39.32
N ILE A 794 3.67 46.76 -39.37
CA ILE A 794 3.35 45.33 -39.44
C ILE A 794 3.74 44.69 -40.78
N ASP A 795 3.60 45.40 -41.89
CA ASP A 795 3.97 44.90 -43.23
C ASP A 795 5.46 45.06 -43.54
N ASN A 796 6.17 45.98 -42.86
CA ASN A 796 7.62 46.16 -43.01
C ASN A 796 8.43 45.59 -41.82
N PHE A 797 7.79 44.91 -40.88
CA PHE A 797 8.39 44.44 -39.63
C PHE A 797 9.67 43.61 -39.84
N ASP A 798 9.56 42.52 -40.61
CA ASP A 798 10.67 41.62 -40.91
C ASP A 798 11.81 42.30 -41.67
N LYS A 799 11.46 43.29 -42.50
CA LYS A 799 12.38 43.95 -43.43
C LYS A 799 13.20 45.05 -42.75
N ASN A 800 12.53 45.87 -41.94
CA ASN A 800 13.04 47.16 -41.47
C ASN A 800 13.27 47.22 -39.95
N TYR A 801 12.50 46.47 -39.14
CA TYR A 801 12.43 46.69 -37.69
C TYR A 801 12.93 45.49 -36.85
N LEU A 802 12.88 44.26 -37.39
CA LEU A 802 13.22 43.01 -36.70
C LEU A 802 14.58 43.00 -35.98
N LYS A 803 15.57 43.78 -36.45
CA LYS A 803 16.91 43.86 -35.85
C LYS A 803 17.01 44.79 -34.64
N GLU A 804 16.17 45.81 -34.55
CA GLU A 804 16.12 46.75 -33.40
C GLU A 804 15.00 46.40 -32.42
N TYR A 805 13.95 45.70 -32.88
CA TYR A 805 12.77 45.40 -32.07
C TYR A 805 13.06 44.34 -30.99
N SER A 806 13.14 44.79 -29.75
CA SER A 806 13.11 43.92 -28.56
C SER A 806 11.78 44.13 -27.82
N PRO A 807 10.89 43.11 -27.73
CA PRO A 807 9.60 43.23 -27.07
C PRO A 807 9.69 43.76 -25.63
N ALA A 808 10.76 43.38 -24.91
CA ALA A 808 11.00 43.77 -23.52
C ALA A 808 11.33 45.27 -23.33
N THR A 809 11.72 45.98 -24.39
CA THR A 809 12.06 47.41 -24.33
C THR A 809 10.94 48.34 -24.84
N VAL A 810 9.84 47.77 -25.35
CA VAL A 810 8.74 48.56 -25.92
C VAL A 810 7.79 49.05 -24.83
N ASN A 811 7.81 50.35 -24.58
CA ASN A 811 6.93 51.01 -23.59
C ASN A 811 5.62 51.55 -24.19
N ASN A 812 5.51 51.64 -25.52
CA ASN A 812 4.35 52.15 -26.22
C ASN A 812 3.21 51.11 -26.24
N ALA A 813 1.98 51.53 -25.90
CA ALA A 813 0.79 50.69 -26.02
C ALA A 813 0.23 50.78 -27.45
N PHE A 814 0.86 50.07 -28.39
CA PHE A 814 0.57 50.15 -29.83
C PHE A 814 -0.23 48.96 -30.39
N LEU A 815 -0.31 47.84 -29.65
CA LEU A 815 -1.01 46.63 -30.13
C LEU A 815 -2.53 46.76 -29.92
N PRO A 816 -3.38 46.64 -30.96
CA PRO A 816 -4.82 46.65 -30.77
C PRO A 816 -5.30 45.32 -30.18
N CYS A 817 -6.14 45.42 -29.15
CA CYS A 817 -6.78 44.28 -28.50
C CYS A 817 -8.09 43.90 -29.21
N SER A 818 -8.70 42.80 -28.76
CA SER A 818 -10.02 42.35 -29.24
C SER A 818 -11.17 43.30 -28.87
N ASP A 819 -10.99 44.12 -27.84
CA ASP A 819 -11.98 45.11 -27.39
C ASP A 819 -11.76 46.47 -28.09
N GLN A 820 -12.84 47.14 -28.51
CA GLN A 820 -12.76 48.36 -29.33
C GLN A 820 -11.93 49.47 -28.66
N ASN A 821 -11.12 50.17 -29.46
CA ASN A 821 -10.19 51.25 -29.03
C ASN A 821 -9.23 50.89 -27.89
N THR A 822 -9.11 49.62 -27.49
CA THR A 822 -8.19 49.18 -26.45
C THR A 822 -6.85 48.82 -27.06
N TYR A 823 -5.77 49.43 -26.56
CA TYR A 823 -4.40 49.12 -26.94
C TYR A 823 -3.57 48.60 -25.75
N ALA A 824 -2.51 47.86 -26.05
CA ALA A 824 -1.63 47.23 -25.06
C ALA A 824 -0.17 47.24 -25.52
N LYS A 825 0.73 47.04 -24.54
CA LYS A 825 2.13 46.67 -24.80
C LYS A 825 2.22 45.17 -25.11
N PRO A 826 3.30 44.67 -25.75
CA PRO A 826 3.52 43.24 -25.96
C PRO A 826 3.44 42.39 -24.68
N SER A 827 3.91 42.93 -23.55
CA SER A 827 3.89 42.28 -22.23
C SER A 827 2.53 42.29 -21.52
N GLU A 828 1.56 43.06 -22.02
CA GLU A 828 0.23 43.26 -21.41
C GLU A 828 -0.89 42.57 -22.21
N CYS A 829 -0.54 41.82 -23.25
CA CYS A 829 -1.46 41.25 -24.24
C CYS A 829 -1.15 39.77 -24.48
N PHE A 830 -2.17 38.95 -24.72
CA PHE A 830 -2.02 37.50 -24.84
C PHE A 830 -2.77 36.91 -26.04
N ILE A 831 -2.39 35.70 -26.46
CA ILE A 831 -2.96 34.99 -27.62
C ILE A 831 -4.20 34.17 -27.21
N ASN A 832 -4.15 33.52 -26.04
CA ASN A 832 -5.19 32.61 -25.57
C ASN A 832 -6.49 33.37 -25.17
N LEU A 833 -7.62 32.98 -25.77
CA LEU A 833 -8.95 33.53 -25.46
C LEU A 833 -9.42 33.24 -24.04
N GLU A 834 -9.06 32.08 -23.48
CA GLU A 834 -9.53 31.65 -22.16
C GLU A 834 -9.07 32.63 -21.08
N CYS A 835 -7.92 33.29 -21.26
CA CYS A 835 -7.40 34.33 -20.37
C CYS A 835 -8.37 35.51 -20.17
N LYS A 836 -9.31 35.74 -21.10
CA LYS A 836 -10.31 36.82 -20.98
C LYS A 836 -11.24 36.61 -19.78
N ILE A 837 -11.42 35.38 -19.29
CA ILE A 837 -12.19 35.11 -18.06
C ILE A 837 -11.57 35.78 -16.82
N MET A 838 -10.25 35.98 -16.83
CA MET A 838 -9.50 36.69 -15.80
C MET A 838 -9.23 38.17 -16.16
N LYS A 839 -10.02 38.74 -17.07
CA LYS A 839 -9.91 40.14 -17.56
C LYS A 839 -8.58 40.51 -18.22
N PHE A 840 -7.76 39.53 -18.61
CA PHE A 840 -6.55 39.80 -19.38
C PHE A 840 -6.88 40.27 -20.81
N LYS A 841 -6.10 41.22 -21.33
CA LYS A 841 -6.27 41.74 -22.70
C LYS A 841 -5.82 40.66 -23.69
N VAL A 842 -6.71 40.31 -24.63
CA VAL A 842 -6.42 39.38 -25.73
C VAL A 842 -6.25 40.16 -27.02
N ILE A 843 -5.23 39.80 -27.81
CA ILE A 843 -4.92 40.47 -29.09
C ILE A 843 -6.06 40.31 -30.10
N ARG A 844 -6.21 41.27 -31.01
CA ARG A 844 -7.24 41.25 -32.05
C ARG A 844 -7.08 40.02 -32.96
N GLN A 845 -8.20 39.38 -33.31
CA GLN A 845 -8.23 38.04 -33.94
C GLN A 845 -7.45 37.95 -35.26
N ASP A 846 -7.50 39.01 -36.06
CA ASP A 846 -6.82 39.19 -37.34
C ASP A 846 -5.30 39.29 -37.24
N LEU A 847 -4.73 39.48 -36.04
CA LEU A 847 -3.28 39.58 -35.86
C LEU A 847 -2.62 38.26 -35.44
N ARG A 848 -3.41 37.22 -35.12
CA ARG A 848 -2.93 35.95 -34.54
C ARG A 848 -1.79 35.26 -35.28
N TYR A 849 -1.68 35.43 -36.59
CA TYR A 849 -0.62 34.81 -37.39
C TYR A 849 0.70 35.62 -37.42
N ARG A 850 0.75 36.81 -36.79
CA ARG A 850 1.95 37.67 -36.68
C ARG A 850 2.44 37.89 -35.23
N VAL A 851 1.72 37.37 -34.23
CA VAL A 851 1.91 37.65 -32.78
C VAL A 851 3.27 37.23 -32.22
N GLU A 852 3.82 36.11 -32.68
CA GLU A 852 5.11 35.57 -32.23
C GLU A 852 6.24 36.58 -32.52
N LYS A 853 6.21 37.21 -33.70
CA LYS A 853 7.16 38.24 -34.12
C LYS A 853 7.08 39.50 -33.26
N LEU A 854 5.89 39.83 -32.76
CA LEU A 854 5.64 40.99 -31.91
C LEU A 854 6.00 40.75 -30.44
N GLY A 855 6.36 39.51 -30.06
CA GLY A 855 6.69 39.15 -28.67
C GLY A 855 5.48 39.08 -27.74
N VAL A 856 4.29 38.81 -28.29
CA VAL A 856 3.06 38.60 -27.54
C VAL A 856 3.04 37.16 -27.03
N HIS A 857 2.93 36.96 -25.73
CA HIS A 857 2.97 35.62 -25.14
C HIS A 857 1.65 34.85 -25.31
N GLN A 858 1.74 33.52 -25.33
CA GLN A 858 0.56 32.65 -25.42
C GLN A 858 -0.43 32.89 -24.27
N ASP A 859 0.10 32.99 -23.05
CA ASP A 859 -0.64 33.16 -21.80
C ASP A 859 0.14 34.07 -20.83
N PRO A 860 -0.51 34.64 -19.80
CA PRO A 860 0.16 35.39 -18.73
C PRO A 860 1.07 34.51 -17.87
N SER A 861 2.08 35.13 -17.26
CA SER A 861 2.98 34.44 -16.32
C SER A 861 2.23 33.99 -15.05
N ARG A 862 2.73 32.92 -14.40
CA ARG A 862 2.17 32.38 -13.15
C ARG A 862 1.97 33.46 -12.07
N GLU A 863 2.91 34.40 -11.94
CA GLU A 863 2.85 35.50 -10.97
C GLU A 863 1.75 36.52 -11.31
N THR A 864 1.58 36.84 -12.60
CA THR A 864 0.50 37.71 -13.08
C THR A 864 -0.87 37.06 -12.86
N ILE A 865 -1.01 35.76 -13.14
CA ILE A 865 -2.25 35.00 -12.91
C ILE A 865 -2.65 35.02 -11.43
N ILE A 866 -1.71 34.74 -10.51
CA ILE A 866 -1.97 34.73 -9.06
C ILE A 866 -2.36 36.13 -8.56
N ASN A 867 -1.67 37.18 -9.02
CA ASN A 867 -1.97 38.54 -8.61
C ASN A 867 -3.33 39.03 -9.14
N GLU A 868 -3.74 38.61 -10.34
CA GLU A 868 -5.06 38.95 -10.87
C GLU A 868 -6.17 38.16 -10.17
N LEU A 869 -5.96 36.88 -9.83
CA LEU A 869 -6.90 36.09 -9.02
C LEU A 869 -7.19 36.77 -7.66
N LYS A 870 -6.16 37.30 -7.00
CA LYS A 870 -6.28 38.06 -5.73
C LYS A 870 -7.02 39.40 -5.85
N LYS A 871 -7.08 39.99 -7.05
CA LYS A 871 -7.92 41.17 -7.32
C LYS A 871 -9.34 40.74 -7.64
N LEU A 872 -9.51 39.75 -8.52
CA LEU A 872 -10.79 39.24 -8.97
C LEU A 872 -11.65 38.74 -7.81
N SER A 873 -11.06 38.04 -6.84
CA SER A 873 -11.79 37.57 -5.66
C SER A 873 -12.46 38.68 -4.83
N ARG A 874 -12.03 39.95 -4.98
CA ARG A 874 -12.62 41.11 -4.29
C ARG A 874 -13.90 41.65 -4.94
N TYR A 875 -14.28 41.17 -6.13
CA TYR A 875 -15.46 41.64 -6.86
C TYR A 875 -16.65 40.69 -6.67
N VAL A 876 -17.85 41.24 -6.49
CA VAL A 876 -19.08 40.46 -6.22
C VAL A 876 -19.38 39.41 -7.30
N GLN A 877 -19.15 39.74 -8.58
CA GLN A 877 -19.39 38.84 -9.72
C GLN A 877 -18.47 37.61 -9.77
N TYR A 878 -17.40 37.58 -8.96
CA TYR A 878 -16.41 36.50 -8.95
C TYR A 878 -17.01 35.12 -8.67
N GLY A 879 -18.03 35.03 -7.81
CA GLY A 879 -18.64 33.75 -7.44
C GLY A 879 -19.31 33.01 -8.61
N ASP A 880 -19.85 33.75 -9.58
CA ASP A 880 -20.58 33.17 -10.72
C ASP A 880 -19.64 32.68 -11.82
N ASP A 881 -18.49 33.35 -12.01
CA ASP A 881 -17.46 32.93 -12.96
C ASP A 881 -16.39 32.01 -12.34
N ALA A 882 -16.40 31.81 -11.01
CA ALA A 882 -15.39 31.04 -10.27
C ALA A 882 -15.12 29.65 -10.87
N LYS A 883 -16.17 28.92 -11.27
CA LYS A 883 -16.02 27.62 -11.93
C LYS A 883 -15.16 27.72 -13.21
N LYS A 884 -15.48 28.67 -14.09
CA LYS A 884 -14.75 28.87 -15.36
C LYS A 884 -13.31 29.34 -15.11
N ILE A 885 -13.11 30.19 -14.09
CA ILE A 885 -11.78 30.63 -13.65
C ILE A 885 -10.97 29.41 -13.17
N PHE A 886 -11.53 28.53 -12.34
CA PHE A 886 -10.84 27.33 -11.86
C PHE A 886 -10.59 26.30 -12.97
N GLU A 887 -11.47 26.18 -13.96
CA GLU A 887 -11.26 25.35 -15.16
C GLU A 887 -10.10 25.88 -16.03
N TYR A 888 -9.98 27.20 -16.21
CA TYR A 888 -8.82 27.83 -16.87
C TYR A 888 -7.52 27.64 -16.06
N LEU A 889 -7.56 27.83 -14.74
CA LEU A 889 -6.39 27.58 -13.88
C LEU A 889 -5.98 26.09 -13.89
N ALA A 890 -6.94 25.17 -14.07
CA ALA A 890 -6.67 23.75 -14.24
C ALA A 890 -5.97 23.42 -15.58
N SER A 891 -6.31 24.09 -16.68
CA SER A 891 -5.58 23.91 -17.95
C SER A 891 -4.12 24.40 -17.85
N ARG A 892 -3.90 25.47 -17.08
CA ARG A 892 -2.59 26.07 -16.76
C ARG A 892 -1.84 25.40 -15.59
N LYS A 893 -2.38 24.32 -14.99
CA LYS A 893 -1.86 23.69 -13.74
C LYS A 893 -0.37 23.30 -13.79
N LYS A 894 0.19 23.00 -14.98
CA LYS A 894 1.60 22.63 -15.16
C LYS A 894 2.59 23.80 -14.99
N ASP A 895 2.10 25.04 -15.06
CA ASP A 895 2.94 26.24 -15.07
C ASP A 895 3.17 26.81 -13.65
N PHE A 896 2.49 26.25 -12.65
CA PHE A 896 2.60 26.62 -11.24
C PHE A 896 3.66 25.78 -10.52
N ILE A 897 4.47 26.42 -9.69
CA ILE A 897 5.44 25.73 -8.81
C ILE A 897 4.89 25.55 -7.40
N ARG A 898 5.52 24.71 -6.58
CA ARG A 898 5.03 24.36 -5.23
C ARG A 898 4.78 25.58 -4.33
N SER A 899 5.64 26.59 -4.39
CA SER A 899 5.47 27.85 -3.64
C SER A 899 4.20 28.61 -4.00
N ASP A 900 3.72 28.48 -5.24
CA ASP A 900 2.53 29.16 -5.73
C ASP A 900 1.27 28.51 -5.14
N PHE A 901 1.24 27.17 -5.13
CA PHE A 901 0.21 26.41 -4.43
C PHE A 901 0.25 26.66 -2.91
N ASP A 902 1.43 26.75 -2.29
CA ASP A 902 1.56 27.10 -0.87
C ASP A 902 1.09 28.54 -0.54
N GLN A 903 1.17 29.47 -1.50
CA GLN A 903 0.60 30.81 -1.37
C GLN A 903 -0.92 30.79 -1.52
N LEU A 904 -1.45 30.08 -2.53
CA LEU A 904 -2.88 29.93 -2.76
C LEU A 904 -3.57 29.19 -1.61
N ALA A 905 -2.93 28.18 -1.02
CA ALA A 905 -3.43 27.41 0.12
C ALA A 905 -3.72 28.24 1.38
N LYS A 906 -3.19 29.45 1.47
CA LYS A 906 -3.34 30.39 2.59
C LYS A 906 -4.22 31.60 2.25
N PHE A 907 -4.70 31.72 1.01
CA PHE A 907 -5.44 32.88 0.55
C PHE A 907 -6.93 32.52 0.39
N ASP A 908 -7.83 33.39 0.84
CA ASP A 908 -9.26 33.17 0.70
C ASP A 908 -9.73 33.56 -0.70
N PHE A 909 -9.97 32.56 -1.56
CA PHE A 909 -10.43 32.76 -2.94
C PHE A 909 -11.46 31.74 -3.42
N ILE A 910 -11.88 30.77 -2.61
CA ILE A 910 -12.90 29.80 -3.01
C ILE A 910 -14.27 30.34 -2.56
N PRO A 911 -15.18 30.69 -3.48
CA PRO A 911 -16.45 31.28 -3.11
C PRO A 911 -17.49 30.22 -2.73
N LEU A 912 -18.14 30.40 -1.58
CA LEU A 912 -19.31 29.65 -1.15
C LEU A 912 -20.48 30.63 -0.98
N ARG A 913 -21.64 30.33 -1.57
CA ARG A 913 -22.86 31.13 -1.34
C ARG A 913 -23.39 30.86 0.08
N ASN A 914 -23.68 31.92 0.82
CA ASN A 914 -24.20 31.81 2.18
C ASN A 914 -25.62 31.20 2.18
N LYS A 915 -25.83 30.11 2.93
CA LYS A 915 -27.13 29.44 3.07
C LYS A 915 -28.24 30.34 3.66
N THR A 916 -27.88 31.38 4.41
CA THR A 916 -28.86 32.30 5.06
C THR A 916 -29.06 33.61 4.31
N LYS A 917 -28.13 34.01 3.43
CA LYS A 917 -28.24 35.21 2.58
C LYS A 917 -27.83 34.86 1.15
N ILE A 918 -28.83 34.66 0.29
CA ILE A 918 -28.65 34.10 -1.07
C ILE A 918 -27.69 34.93 -1.96
N ASN A 919 -27.60 36.25 -1.72
CA ASN A 919 -26.72 37.18 -2.47
C ASN A 919 -25.35 37.43 -1.81
N GLU A 920 -25.01 36.76 -0.71
CA GLU A 920 -23.74 36.93 0.02
C GLU A 920 -22.79 35.77 -0.31
N ILE A 921 -21.63 36.09 -0.90
CA ILE A 921 -20.57 35.12 -1.20
C ILE A 921 -19.50 35.25 -0.13
N ILE A 922 -19.19 34.14 0.54
CA ILE A 922 -18.12 34.04 1.53
C ILE A 922 -16.92 33.36 0.86
N LEU A 923 -15.73 33.94 0.97
CA LEU A 923 -14.50 33.34 0.46
C LEU A 923 -13.83 32.49 1.54
N PHE A 924 -13.34 31.33 1.12
CA PHE A 924 -12.58 30.40 1.96
C PHE A 924 -11.21 30.10 1.34
N ASN A 925 -10.22 29.84 2.18
CA ASN A 925 -8.94 29.30 1.76
C ASN A 925 -9.04 27.78 1.50
N PRO A 926 -8.25 27.22 0.58
CA PRO A 926 -8.27 25.80 0.24
C PRO A 926 -8.15 24.83 1.42
N ARG A 927 -7.44 25.20 2.49
CA ARG A 927 -7.21 24.32 3.65
C ARG A 927 -8.42 24.21 4.58
N SER A 928 -9.42 25.08 4.43
CA SER A 928 -10.63 25.15 5.27
C SER A 928 -11.88 24.53 4.64
N VAL A 929 -11.79 24.07 3.39
CA VAL A 929 -12.89 23.50 2.59
C VAL A 929 -12.59 22.05 2.20
N TYR A 930 -13.64 21.28 1.91
CA TYR A 930 -13.56 19.86 1.59
C TYR A 930 -14.45 19.48 0.40
N PHE A 931 -14.09 18.41 -0.32
CA PHE A 931 -14.94 17.87 -1.40
C PHE A 931 -16.05 16.93 -0.89
N GLU A 932 -15.81 16.22 0.21
CA GLU A 932 -16.76 15.30 0.85
C GLU A 932 -16.73 15.49 2.37
N VAL A 933 -17.89 15.49 3.01
CA VAL A 933 -18.05 15.60 4.47
C VAL A 933 -19.05 14.54 4.95
N GLN A 934 -18.81 13.95 6.13
CA GLN A 934 -19.72 12.96 6.70
C GLN A 934 -21.11 13.56 7.04
N GLU A 935 -22.15 12.75 6.93
CA GLU A 935 -23.53 13.17 7.12
C GLU A 935 -23.80 13.62 8.58
N GLY A 936 -24.10 14.92 8.72
CA GLY A 936 -24.27 15.61 10.01
C GLY A 936 -23.14 16.60 10.35
N LEU A 937 -22.01 16.57 9.62
CA LEU A 937 -20.89 17.49 9.84
C LEU A 937 -20.84 18.68 8.83
N SER A 938 -21.79 18.76 7.89
CA SER A 938 -21.85 19.78 6.83
C SER A 938 -22.25 21.20 7.30
N GLU A 939 -22.54 21.38 8.59
CA GLU A 939 -22.60 22.69 9.24
C GLU A 939 -21.24 23.20 9.73
N PHE A 940 -20.29 22.30 9.97
CA PHE A 940 -18.98 22.62 10.57
C PHE A 940 -17.88 22.68 9.52
N PHE A 941 -17.96 21.83 8.50
CA PHE A 941 -16.99 21.78 7.40
C PHE A 941 -17.65 22.22 6.09
N PRO A 942 -17.24 23.38 5.52
CA PRO A 942 -17.69 23.82 4.21
C PRO A 942 -17.37 22.80 3.12
N CYS A 943 -18.40 22.32 2.43
CA CYS A 943 -18.30 21.36 1.34
C CYS A 943 -18.46 22.07 -0.01
N ILE A 944 -17.58 21.79 -0.97
CA ILE A 944 -17.58 22.41 -2.32
C ILE A 944 -17.54 21.36 -3.42
N ASP A 945 -18.17 21.67 -4.55
CA ASP A 945 -17.96 20.97 -5.82
C ASP A 945 -18.10 21.97 -6.98
N PHE A 946 -17.04 22.10 -7.78
CA PHE A 946 -17.03 22.93 -9.00
C PHE A 946 -16.92 22.07 -10.28
N GLY A 947 -17.01 20.74 -10.16
CA GLY A 947 -16.78 19.77 -11.22
C GLY A 947 -15.31 19.34 -11.35
N GLU A 948 -15.11 18.16 -11.94
CA GLU A 948 -13.83 17.42 -11.95
C GLU A 948 -12.60 18.26 -12.36
N ARG A 949 -12.71 19.05 -13.43
CA ARG A 949 -11.62 19.89 -13.95
C ARG A 949 -11.19 20.96 -12.94
N ALA A 950 -12.14 21.74 -12.42
CA ALA A 950 -11.88 22.74 -11.39
C ALA A 950 -11.36 22.10 -10.09
N ASN A 951 -11.98 21.01 -9.65
CA ASN A 951 -11.59 20.29 -8.44
C ASN A 951 -10.15 19.76 -8.51
N SER A 952 -9.65 19.37 -9.69
CA SER A 952 -8.24 18.99 -9.89
C SER A 952 -7.26 20.13 -9.58
N PHE A 953 -7.61 21.39 -9.90
CA PHE A 953 -6.79 22.54 -9.53
C PHE A 953 -6.91 22.86 -8.03
N LEU A 954 -8.13 22.88 -7.50
CA LEU A 954 -8.39 23.15 -6.08
C LEU A 954 -7.73 22.12 -5.16
N SER A 955 -7.72 20.84 -5.55
CA SER A 955 -7.00 19.77 -4.85
C SER A 955 -5.49 20.05 -4.77
N ALA A 956 -4.88 20.56 -5.86
CA ALA A 956 -3.48 20.98 -5.85
C ALA A 956 -3.22 22.23 -5.00
N CYS A 957 -4.22 23.10 -4.85
CA CYS A 957 -4.18 24.25 -3.92
C CYS A 957 -4.36 23.85 -2.44
N GLY A 958 -4.65 22.57 -2.14
CA GLY A 958 -4.74 22.07 -0.76
C GLY A 958 -6.15 21.73 -0.26
N VAL A 959 -7.17 21.75 -1.13
CA VAL A 959 -8.51 21.22 -0.77
C VAL A 959 -8.41 19.72 -0.54
N LYS A 960 -8.72 19.29 0.70
CA LYS A 960 -8.70 17.88 1.10
C LYS A 960 -9.98 17.17 0.65
N LYS A 961 -9.89 15.86 0.39
CA LYS A 961 -11.08 15.05 0.07
C LYS A 961 -12.07 15.00 1.24
N ARG A 962 -11.59 14.78 2.47
CA ARG A 962 -12.38 14.70 3.71
C ARG A 962 -11.63 15.34 4.89
N PRO A 963 -12.31 15.76 5.98
CA PRO A 963 -11.67 16.19 7.22
C PRO A 963 -10.71 15.15 7.78
N SER A 964 -9.53 15.59 8.25
CA SER A 964 -8.54 14.71 8.87
C SER A 964 -8.78 14.55 10.38
N PRO A 965 -8.17 13.54 11.06
CA PRO A 965 -8.32 13.35 12.50
C PRO A 965 -7.97 14.61 13.34
N VAL A 966 -6.97 15.38 12.90
CA VAL A 966 -6.60 16.67 13.52
C VAL A 966 -7.71 17.72 13.36
N ASP A 967 -8.35 17.78 12.19
CA ASP A 967 -9.46 18.72 11.93
C ASP A 967 -10.69 18.35 12.78
N LEU A 968 -10.95 17.05 12.96
CA LEU A 968 -12.00 16.54 13.85
C LEU A 968 -11.69 16.82 15.33
N ALA A 969 -10.45 16.65 15.77
CA ALA A 969 -10.04 16.95 17.14
C ALA A 969 -10.19 18.45 17.47
N ARG A 970 -9.84 19.34 16.54
CA ARG A 970 -10.10 20.79 16.67
C ARG A 970 -11.60 21.09 16.77
N LEU A 971 -12.41 20.49 15.90
CA LEU A 971 -13.87 20.62 15.94
C LEU A 971 -14.46 20.23 17.30
N LEU A 972 -14.01 19.13 17.90
CA LEU A 972 -14.46 18.75 19.24
C LEU A 972 -14.12 19.81 20.29
N VAL A 973 -12.88 20.30 20.30
CA VAL A 973 -12.42 21.33 21.24
C VAL A 973 -13.18 22.65 21.06
N GLU A 974 -13.58 23.01 19.85
CA GLU A 974 -14.18 24.30 19.52
C GLU A 974 -15.72 24.30 19.51
N SER A 975 -16.36 23.14 19.34
CA SER A 975 -17.82 23.07 19.17
C SER A 975 -18.46 21.74 19.60
N SER A 976 -17.82 20.95 20.48
CA SER A 976 -18.39 19.72 21.05
C SER A 976 -19.83 19.85 21.53
N ALA A 977 -20.18 20.91 22.26
CA ALA A 977 -21.55 21.14 22.74
C ALA A 977 -22.58 21.34 21.60
N LYS A 978 -22.21 22.06 20.53
CA LYS A 978 -23.09 22.24 19.35
C LYS A 978 -23.22 20.93 18.57
N LEU A 979 -22.10 20.22 18.38
CA LEU A 979 -22.05 18.92 17.71
C LEU A 979 -22.90 17.87 18.45
N TRP A 980 -22.79 17.82 19.78
CA TRP A 980 -23.60 16.97 20.65
C TRP A 980 -25.10 17.32 20.56
N GLY A 981 -25.44 18.60 20.51
CA GLY A 981 -26.80 19.07 20.31
C GLY A 981 -27.42 18.59 18.99
N LEU A 982 -26.65 18.63 17.89
CA LEU A 982 -27.08 18.16 16.57
C LEU A 982 -27.14 16.62 16.45
N ILE A 983 -26.30 15.90 17.21
CA ILE A 983 -26.20 14.44 17.19
C ILE A 983 -27.16 13.76 18.21
N LYS A 984 -27.89 14.53 19.03
CA LYS A 984 -28.89 14.02 20.00
C LYS A 984 -29.83 12.99 19.36
N GLY A 985 -29.67 11.73 19.78
CA GLY A 985 -30.39 10.57 19.25
C GLY A 985 -29.50 9.48 18.65
N ASN A 986 -28.25 9.78 18.28
CA ASN A 986 -27.30 8.79 17.72
C ASN A 986 -25.89 8.95 18.31
N ILE A 987 -25.70 8.42 19.52
CA ILE A 987 -24.42 8.45 20.26
C ILE A 987 -23.24 7.87 19.45
N GLU A 988 -23.51 6.87 18.61
CA GLU A 988 -22.53 6.21 17.76
C GLU A 988 -21.88 7.16 16.74
N LYS A 989 -22.59 8.17 16.23
CA LYS A 989 -21.96 9.20 15.37
C LYS A 989 -20.88 10.00 16.12
N TYR A 990 -21.05 10.27 17.41
CA TYR A 990 -20.05 10.97 18.23
C TYR A 990 -18.91 10.03 18.66
N LEU A 991 -19.23 8.80 19.09
CA LEU A 991 -18.23 7.79 19.43
C LEU A 991 -17.32 7.45 18.23
N ASN A 992 -17.86 7.37 17.01
CA ASN A 992 -17.06 7.16 15.81
C ASN A 992 -16.02 8.28 15.55
N ILE A 993 -16.32 9.54 15.88
CA ILE A 993 -15.33 10.63 15.81
C ILE A 993 -14.21 10.40 16.83
N LEU A 994 -14.55 10.00 18.07
CA LEU A 994 -13.56 9.64 19.09
C LEU A 994 -12.74 8.40 18.71
N ARG A 995 -13.34 7.39 18.06
CA ARG A 995 -12.63 6.20 17.55
C ARG A 995 -11.62 6.56 16.45
N ILE A 996 -11.98 7.46 15.53
CA ILE A 996 -11.05 7.98 14.50
C ILE A 996 -9.85 8.71 15.15
N ILE A 997 -10.11 9.53 16.17
CA ILE A 997 -9.06 10.21 16.95
C ILE A 997 -8.18 9.20 17.70
N ALA A 998 -8.76 8.18 18.34
CA ALA A 998 -8.04 7.13 19.06
C ALA A 998 -7.12 6.31 18.14
N ILE A 999 -7.57 6.00 16.91
CA ILE A 999 -6.75 5.32 15.90
C ILE A 999 -5.56 6.20 15.49
N ASP A 1000 -5.75 7.51 15.31
CA ASP A 1000 -4.65 8.42 15.00
C ASP A 1000 -3.61 8.45 16.12
N PHE A 1001 -4.03 8.65 17.38
CA PHE A 1001 -3.14 8.61 18.56
C PHE A 1001 -2.29 7.33 18.63
N LYS A 1002 -2.90 6.17 18.36
CA LYS A 1002 -2.22 4.87 18.47
C LYS A 1002 -1.29 4.58 17.29
N SER A 1003 -1.71 4.87 16.06
CA SER A 1003 -1.07 4.38 14.83
C SER A 1003 -0.32 5.45 14.05
N CYS A 1004 -0.90 6.64 13.90
CA CYS A 1004 -0.41 7.65 12.94
C CYS A 1004 0.28 8.84 13.62
N ARG A 1005 -0.05 9.11 14.89
CA ARG A 1005 0.52 10.14 15.77
C ARG A 1005 0.43 11.60 15.29
N ASN A 1006 -0.36 11.90 14.25
CA ASN A 1006 -0.50 13.27 13.74
C ASN A 1006 -1.02 14.26 14.81
N ILE A 1007 -1.92 13.82 15.70
CA ILE A 1007 -2.39 14.65 16.82
C ILE A 1007 -1.34 14.75 17.95
N ALA A 1008 -0.47 13.75 18.09
CA ALA A 1008 0.63 13.77 19.08
C ALA A 1008 1.68 14.86 18.77
N ASP A 1009 1.85 15.20 17.49
CA ASP A 1009 2.74 16.26 17.01
C ASP A 1009 2.19 17.69 17.27
N GLU A 1010 0.97 17.85 17.80
CA GLU A 1010 0.40 19.14 18.23
C GLU A 1010 0.15 19.22 19.76
N PRO A 1011 1.18 19.47 20.60
CA PRO A 1011 1.04 19.53 22.05
C PRO A 1011 0.01 20.56 22.55
N SER A 1012 -0.16 21.67 21.83
CA SER A 1012 -1.15 22.71 22.14
C SER A 1012 -2.59 22.26 21.92
N LEU A 1013 -2.84 21.41 20.90
CA LEU A 1013 -4.15 20.80 20.67
C LEU A 1013 -4.46 19.79 21.78
N ILE A 1014 -3.48 18.95 22.14
CA ILE A 1014 -3.62 18.01 23.26
C ILE A 1014 -3.93 18.75 24.57
N ALA A 1015 -3.20 19.81 24.90
CA ALA A 1015 -3.48 20.60 26.10
C ALA A 1015 -4.93 21.14 26.15
N ARG A 1016 -5.45 21.62 25.01
CA ARG A 1016 -6.87 22.02 24.89
C ARG A 1016 -7.83 20.83 25.02
N MET A 1017 -7.50 19.68 24.42
CA MET A 1017 -8.31 18.45 24.53
C MET A 1017 -8.41 17.93 25.96
N LYS A 1018 -7.38 18.07 26.79
CA LYS A 1018 -7.43 17.69 28.22
C LYS A 1018 -8.38 18.60 29.02
N GLY A 1019 -8.38 19.89 28.74
CA GLY A 1019 -9.24 20.86 29.45
C GLY A 1019 -10.71 20.88 28.99
N ALA A 1020 -10.98 20.61 27.71
CA ALA A 1020 -12.31 20.79 27.12
C ALA A 1020 -13.27 19.60 27.40
N PRO A 1021 -14.59 19.85 27.53
CA PRO A 1021 -15.59 18.79 27.71
C PRO A 1021 -15.91 18.10 26.38
N ILE A 1022 -14.98 17.28 25.89
CA ILE A 1022 -15.07 16.62 24.58
C ILE A 1022 -15.26 15.11 24.65
N LEU A 1023 -15.03 14.51 25.83
CA LEU A 1023 -15.06 13.06 26.03
C LEU A 1023 -16.45 12.61 26.49
N VAL A 1024 -16.89 11.46 25.98
CA VAL A 1024 -18.14 10.83 26.37
C VAL A 1024 -17.94 10.13 27.71
N ALA A 1025 -18.68 10.55 28.71
CA ALA A 1025 -18.69 9.96 30.04
C ALA A 1025 -20.01 9.20 30.26
N ILE A 1026 -19.92 8.00 30.82
CA ILE A 1026 -21.06 7.16 31.17
C ILE A 1026 -21.33 7.28 32.67
N LYS A 1027 -22.61 7.34 33.05
CA LYS A 1027 -23.08 7.17 34.42
C LYS A 1027 -24.23 6.18 34.44
N LYS A 1028 -24.26 5.25 35.40
CA LYS A 1028 -25.37 4.29 35.53
C LYS A 1028 -26.47 4.85 36.43
N GLU A 1029 -27.63 5.17 35.89
CA GLU A 1029 -28.78 5.58 36.73
C GLU A 1029 -29.58 4.35 37.21
N ARG A 1030 -29.91 4.32 38.50
CA ARG A 1030 -30.80 3.29 39.07
C ARG A 1030 -32.24 3.75 38.93
N GLN A 1031 -33.11 2.90 38.39
CA GLN A 1031 -34.55 3.12 38.49
C GLN A 1031 -35.01 2.96 39.94
N GLU A 1032 -35.79 3.93 40.45
CA GLU A 1032 -36.56 3.75 41.67
C GLU A 1032 -37.67 2.71 41.42
N ARG A 1033 -37.57 1.54 42.05
CA ARG A 1033 -38.53 0.44 41.86
C ARG A 1033 -39.90 0.83 42.43
N ARG A 1034 -40.84 1.24 41.57
CA ARG A 1034 -42.28 1.00 41.78
C ARG A 1034 -42.68 -0.35 41.16
N THR A 1035 -42.33 -1.45 41.80
CA THR A 1035 -43.11 -2.72 41.88
C THR A 1035 -42.29 -3.82 42.56
N ASN A 1036 -42.97 -4.68 43.31
CA ASN A 1036 -42.38 -5.83 43.98
C ASN A 1036 -42.29 -7.03 43.03
N SER A 1037 -41.15 -7.20 42.36
CA SER A 1037 -40.73 -8.50 41.81
C SER A 1037 -39.28 -8.76 42.21
N GLY A 1038 -39.06 -9.91 42.83
CA GLY A 1038 -37.78 -10.32 43.41
C GLY A 1038 -36.85 -10.93 42.36
N ASP A 1039 -36.40 -10.13 41.40
CA ASP A 1039 -35.28 -10.52 40.51
C ASP A 1039 -34.08 -9.57 40.68
N GLY A 1040 -32.88 -10.17 40.63
CA GLY A 1040 -31.65 -9.66 41.22
C GLY A 1040 -30.72 -8.87 40.30
N ASN A 1041 -31.02 -8.82 39.00
CA ASN A 1041 -30.17 -8.14 38.02
C ASN A 1041 -30.43 -6.63 38.01
N ASN A 1042 -29.53 -5.90 38.66
CA ASN A 1042 -29.63 -4.46 38.90
C ASN A 1042 -28.72 -3.65 37.95
N ASP A 1043 -28.76 -3.96 36.65
CA ASP A 1043 -28.08 -3.17 35.62
C ASP A 1043 -28.86 -1.88 35.36
N GLY A 1044 -28.30 -0.76 35.84
CA GLY A 1044 -28.82 0.58 35.60
C GLY A 1044 -28.68 1.00 34.13
N ILE A 1045 -29.48 1.97 33.71
CA ILE A 1045 -29.44 2.52 32.36
C ILE A 1045 -28.18 3.39 32.22
N ASP A 1046 -27.43 3.18 31.15
CA ASP A 1046 -26.24 3.98 30.82
C ASP A 1046 -26.66 5.35 30.26
N CYS A 1047 -26.39 6.40 31.04
CA CYS A 1047 -26.61 7.78 30.64
C CYS A 1047 -25.29 8.42 30.16
N TYR A 1048 -25.33 9.02 28.97
CA TYR A 1048 -24.16 9.60 28.30
C TYR A 1048 -24.10 11.11 28.45
N TYR A 1049 -22.93 11.63 28.83
CA TYR A 1049 -22.66 13.06 29.02
C TYR A 1049 -21.35 13.45 28.31
N LEU A 1050 -21.15 14.73 28.01
CA LEU A 1050 -19.82 15.24 27.68
C LEU A 1050 -19.13 15.82 28.91
N SER A 1051 -17.88 15.44 29.13
CA SER A 1051 -17.09 15.87 30.28
C SER A 1051 -15.59 15.99 29.94
N SER A 1052 -14.83 16.64 30.82
CA SER A 1052 -13.38 16.79 30.73
C SER A 1052 -12.65 15.65 31.44
N THR A 1053 -11.40 15.38 31.06
CA THR A 1053 -10.61 14.22 31.53
C THR A 1053 -10.53 14.12 33.05
N ASN A 1054 -10.36 15.25 33.74
CA ASN A 1054 -10.23 15.33 35.20
C ASN A 1054 -11.43 14.73 35.95
N LYS A 1055 -12.63 14.72 35.33
CA LYS A 1055 -13.89 14.24 35.92
C LYS A 1055 -14.26 12.82 35.49
N ILE A 1056 -13.48 12.19 34.62
CA ILE A 1056 -13.75 10.86 34.07
C ILE A 1056 -12.71 9.87 34.60
N PHE A 1057 -13.19 8.73 35.10
CA PHE A 1057 -12.35 7.63 35.54
C PHE A 1057 -12.36 6.48 34.52
N ILE A 1058 -11.25 5.74 34.43
CA ILE A 1058 -11.19 4.47 33.70
C ILE A 1058 -11.80 3.39 34.61
N ASN A 1059 -12.77 2.61 34.13
CA ASN A 1059 -13.53 1.64 34.93
C ASN A 1059 -12.77 0.31 35.14
N ASP A 1060 -11.61 0.38 35.77
CA ASP A 1060 -10.76 -0.77 36.08
C ASP A 1060 -11.14 -1.51 37.37
N ASN A 1061 -12.01 -0.93 38.21
CA ASN A 1061 -12.56 -1.61 39.38
C ASN A 1061 -14.09 -1.45 39.50
N LYS A 1062 -14.80 -2.53 39.14
CA LYS A 1062 -16.27 -2.63 39.20
C LYS A 1062 -16.86 -2.52 40.63
N ILE A 1063 -16.09 -2.82 41.67
CA ILE A 1063 -16.52 -2.64 43.08
C ILE A 1063 -16.58 -1.14 43.38
N TYR A 1064 -15.51 -0.41 43.08
CA TYR A 1064 -15.47 1.04 43.31
C TYR A 1064 -16.50 1.77 42.43
N GLN A 1065 -16.76 1.29 41.21
CA GLN A 1065 -17.85 1.79 40.38
C GLN A 1065 -19.23 1.58 41.03
N ARG A 1066 -19.45 0.45 41.70
CA ARG A 1066 -20.70 0.18 42.44
C ARG A 1066 -20.85 1.05 43.70
N VAL A 1067 -19.75 1.34 44.39
CA VAL A 1067 -19.71 2.13 45.64
C VAL A 1067 -19.95 3.62 45.37
N PHE A 1068 -19.25 4.20 44.40
CA PHE A 1068 -19.28 5.65 44.13
C PHE A 1068 -20.13 6.06 42.92
N ASN A 1069 -20.34 5.17 41.95
CA ASN A 1069 -20.98 5.46 40.66
C ASN A 1069 -20.50 6.76 39.98
N PRO A 1070 -19.17 6.96 39.82
CA PRO A 1070 -18.60 8.12 39.15
C PRO A 1070 -18.84 8.07 37.64
N LEU A 1071 -18.52 9.17 36.97
CA LEU A 1071 -18.45 9.26 35.52
C LEU A 1071 -17.28 8.41 34.99
N THR A 1072 -17.56 7.44 34.13
CA THR A 1072 -16.53 6.55 33.55
C THR A 1072 -16.35 6.73 32.05
N ALA A 1073 -15.17 6.34 31.56
CA ALA A 1073 -14.94 6.12 30.13
C ALA A 1073 -15.85 5.01 29.57
N PRO A 1074 -16.14 5.00 28.26
CA PRO A 1074 -16.77 3.85 27.58
C PRO A 1074 -15.88 2.61 27.65
N GLU A 1075 -16.47 1.45 27.87
CA GLU A 1075 -15.78 0.15 28.05
C GLU A 1075 -15.30 -0.44 26.70
N GLU A 1076 -14.53 0.34 25.95
CA GLU A 1076 -13.89 -0.02 24.69
C GLU A 1076 -12.36 0.15 24.80
N ASN A 1077 -11.59 -0.93 24.71
CA ASN A 1077 -10.12 -0.92 24.80
C ASN A 1077 -9.42 0.19 23.97
N LEU A 1078 -9.97 0.53 22.79
CA LEU A 1078 -9.46 1.58 21.92
C LEU A 1078 -9.67 2.98 22.51
N LEU A 1079 -10.85 3.24 23.09
CA LEU A 1079 -11.19 4.51 23.71
C LEU A 1079 -10.54 4.65 25.08
N GLU A 1080 -10.50 3.60 25.90
CA GLU A 1080 -9.80 3.61 27.20
C GLU A 1080 -8.33 4.03 27.06
N SER A 1081 -7.64 3.54 26.00
CA SER A 1081 -6.28 3.97 25.67
C SER A 1081 -6.19 5.47 25.38
N LEU A 1082 -7.11 6.03 24.59
CA LEU A 1082 -7.17 7.47 24.32
C LEU A 1082 -7.44 8.28 25.59
N TYR A 1083 -8.35 7.81 26.45
CA TYR A 1083 -8.73 8.50 27.68
C TYR A 1083 -7.54 8.51 28.66
N LYS A 1084 -6.76 7.42 28.71
CA LYS A 1084 -5.51 7.35 29.50
C LYS A 1084 -4.43 8.32 29.01
N GLU A 1085 -4.19 8.42 27.70
CA GLU A 1085 -3.26 9.39 27.10
C GLU A 1085 -3.69 10.86 27.35
N LEU A 1086 -5.01 11.10 27.31
CA LEU A 1086 -5.59 12.40 27.66
C LEU A 1086 -5.58 12.68 29.18
N GLY A 1087 -5.22 11.70 30.02
CA GLY A 1087 -4.99 11.89 31.46
C GLY A 1087 -6.19 11.59 32.36
N CYS A 1088 -7.19 10.84 31.87
CA CYS A 1088 -8.21 10.26 32.74
C CYS A 1088 -7.55 9.30 33.75
N ARG A 1089 -7.94 9.39 35.02
CA ARG A 1089 -7.34 8.59 36.11
C ARG A 1089 -7.94 7.19 36.15
N SER A 1090 -7.14 6.22 36.59
CA SER A 1090 -7.63 4.92 37.05
C SER A 1090 -8.62 5.11 38.21
N LEU A 1091 -9.72 4.37 38.24
CA LEU A 1091 -10.62 4.37 39.40
C LEU A 1091 -9.97 3.61 40.57
N GLN A 1092 -9.27 2.51 40.28
CA GLN A 1092 -8.49 1.73 41.24
C GLN A 1092 -7.42 2.56 41.97
N ASP A 1093 -6.69 3.44 41.26
CA ASP A 1093 -5.63 4.27 41.85
C ASP A 1093 -6.18 5.51 42.58
N SER A 1094 -7.43 5.91 42.29
CA SER A 1094 -8.04 7.14 42.84
C SER A 1094 -8.78 6.92 44.16
N VAL A 1095 -9.15 5.69 44.49
CA VAL A 1095 -9.81 5.34 45.76
C VAL A 1095 -8.78 4.95 46.81
N LYS A 1096 -8.81 5.63 47.97
CA LYS A 1096 -8.09 5.19 49.16
C LYS A 1096 -8.95 4.23 49.96
N GLU A 1097 -8.45 3.02 50.18
CA GLU A 1097 -9.11 1.96 50.96
C GLU A 1097 -8.43 1.85 52.33
N THR A 1098 -9.20 2.01 53.41
CA THR A 1098 -8.73 1.81 54.79
C THR A 1098 -9.68 0.88 55.53
N SER A 1099 -9.18 -0.22 56.08
CA SER A 1099 -10.00 -1.29 56.62
C SER A 1099 -9.60 -1.58 58.07
N THR A 1100 -10.57 -1.63 58.98
CA THR A 1100 -10.35 -1.93 60.41
C THR A 1100 -11.10 -3.20 60.84
N PRO A 1101 -10.39 -4.26 61.28
CA PRO A 1101 -11.02 -5.45 61.84
C PRO A 1101 -11.57 -5.18 63.25
N ARG A 1102 -12.78 -5.67 63.56
CA ARG A 1102 -13.41 -5.53 64.88
C ARG A 1102 -13.74 -6.91 65.47
N GLY A 1103 -13.57 -7.08 66.78
CA GLY A 1103 -13.89 -8.33 67.49
C GLY A 1103 -12.95 -9.50 67.19
N ILE A 1104 -11.63 -9.25 67.16
CA ILE A 1104 -10.60 -10.24 66.81
C ILE A 1104 -10.60 -11.42 67.82
N LYS A 1105 -10.76 -12.63 67.30
CA LYS A 1105 -10.79 -13.91 68.04
C LYS A 1105 -9.90 -14.95 67.34
N GLU A 1106 -9.44 -15.96 68.09
CA GLU A 1106 -8.79 -17.13 67.52
C GLU A 1106 -9.70 -18.35 67.73
N THR A 1107 -10.18 -18.93 66.63
CA THR A 1107 -11.17 -20.01 66.62
C THR A 1107 -10.60 -21.28 65.98
N ASN A 1108 -11.29 -22.40 66.12
CA ASN A 1108 -10.89 -23.65 65.45
C ASN A 1108 -10.90 -23.49 63.92
N LYS A 1109 -11.86 -22.74 63.36
CA LYS A 1109 -11.95 -22.41 61.92
C LYS A 1109 -10.70 -21.62 61.48
N SER A 1110 -10.29 -20.59 62.23
CA SER A 1110 -9.08 -19.82 61.88
C SER A 1110 -7.80 -20.67 61.99
N LYS A 1111 -7.69 -21.55 63.01
CA LYS A 1111 -6.53 -22.46 63.16
C LYS A 1111 -6.43 -23.49 62.04
N GLN A 1112 -7.55 -24.09 61.63
CA GLN A 1112 -7.60 -25.03 60.51
C GLN A 1112 -7.15 -24.36 59.21
N LEU A 1113 -7.73 -23.20 58.87
CA LEU A 1113 -7.37 -22.48 57.65
C LEU A 1113 -5.89 -22.02 57.64
N GLN A 1114 -5.35 -21.60 58.79
CA GLN A 1114 -3.92 -21.28 58.90
C GLN A 1114 -3.04 -22.50 58.60
N ASN A 1115 -3.39 -23.67 59.15
CA ASN A 1115 -2.65 -24.90 58.93
C ASN A 1115 -2.75 -25.37 57.47
N GLU A 1116 -3.90 -25.20 56.80
CA GLU A 1116 -4.04 -25.56 55.38
C GLU A 1116 -3.23 -24.64 54.45
N ILE A 1117 -3.25 -23.32 54.70
CA ILE A 1117 -2.42 -22.35 53.95
C ILE A 1117 -0.93 -22.66 54.13
N MET A 1118 -0.51 -23.01 55.35
CA MET A 1118 0.86 -23.40 55.66
C MET A 1118 1.21 -24.77 55.07
N GLU A 1119 0.34 -25.77 55.12
CA GLU A 1119 0.56 -27.10 54.51
C GLU A 1119 0.80 -26.96 53.00
N ARG A 1120 0.05 -26.08 52.33
CA ARG A 1120 0.00 -25.96 50.86
C ARG A 1120 0.88 -24.83 50.31
N SER A 1121 1.66 -24.16 51.14
CA SER A 1121 2.48 -22.98 50.79
C SER A 1121 3.23 -23.16 49.47
N SER A 1122 4.04 -24.21 49.37
CA SER A 1122 4.90 -24.53 48.22
C SER A 1122 4.12 -24.84 46.94
N LEU A 1123 2.87 -25.33 47.04
CA LEU A 1123 2.02 -25.62 45.88
C LEU A 1123 1.62 -24.34 45.16
N PHE A 1124 1.36 -23.25 45.91
CA PHE A 1124 0.94 -21.99 45.31
C PHE A 1124 2.03 -21.33 44.44
N TYR A 1125 3.31 -21.58 44.74
CA TYR A 1125 4.45 -20.98 44.02
C TYR A 1125 4.97 -21.83 42.84
N HIS A 1126 4.54 -23.09 42.69
CA HIS A 1126 5.20 -24.07 41.82
C HIS A 1126 5.34 -23.66 40.34
N GLU A 1127 4.35 -22.95 39.78
CA GLU A 1127 4.32 -22.54 38.37
C GLU A 1127 4.71 -21.06 38.14
N TYR A 1128 5.03 -20.31 39.21
CA TYR A 1128 5.36 -18.88 39.14
C TYR A 1128 6.88 -18.65 39.19
N LYS A 1129 7.36 -17.70 38.39
CA LYS A 1129 8.78 -17.34 38.36
C LYS A 1129 9.10 -16.33 39.47
N GLU A 1130 10.33 -16.35 39.97
CA GLU A 1130 10.79 -15.44 41.04
C GLU A 1130 10.52 -13.96 40.77
N HIS A 1131 10.54 -13.52 39.50
CA HIS A 1131 10.27 -12.13 39.15
C HIS A 1131 8.78 -11.75 39.21
N ASP A 1132 7.84 -12.69 39.17
CA ASP A 1132 6.40 -12.44 39.28
C ASP A 1132 5.92 -12.41 40.74
N ILE A 1133 6.72 -12.99 41.63
CA ILE A 1133 6.47 -13.08 43.07
C ILE A 1133 6.76 -11.72 43.74
N LYS A 1134 5.82 -11.25 44.55
CA LYS A 1134 5.88 -10.05 45.41
C LYS A 1134 6.26 -10.38 46.84
N ARG A 1135 5.84 -11.55 47.35
CA ARG A 1135 6.21 -12.06 48.68
C ARG A 1135 6.46 -13.57 48.61
N ASP A 1136 7.56 -14.00 49.21
CA ASP A 1136 8.08 -15.37 49.12
C ASP A 1136 7.27 -16.38 49.94
N GLU A 1137 7.56 -17.67 49.75
CA GLU A 1137 6.87 -18.74 50.47
C GLU A 1137 6.96 -18.58 52.00
N LYS A 1138 8.13 -18.16 52.50
CA LYS A 1138 8.38 -17.94 53.94
C LYS A 1138 7.51 -16.84 54.53
N TRP A 1139 7.05 -15.87 53.73
CA TRP A 1139 6.05 -14.90 54.17
C TRP A 1139 4.67 -15.56 54.35
N LEU A 1140 4.27 -16.43 53.41
CA LEU A 1140 2.97 -17.10 53.48
C LEU A 1140 2.90 -18.11 54.63
N GLU A 1141 3.97 -18.87 54.88
CA GLU A 1141 4.07 -19.77 56.05
C GLU A 1141 3.93 -19.02 57.40
N LYS A 1142 4.31 -17.74 57.44
CA LYS A 1142 4.21 -16.88 58.65
C LYS A 1142 2.88 -16.13 58.76
N LEU A 1143 1.97 -16.27 57.79
CA LEU A 1143 0.67 -15.58 57.77
C LEU A 1143 -0.24 -16.15 58.87
N LYS A 1144 -0.55 -15.33 59.88
CA LYS A 1144 -1.50 -15.72 60.94
C LYS A 1144 -2.93 -15.58 60.45
N VAL A 1145 -3.84 -16.45 60.88
CA VAL A 1145 -5.28 -16.31 60.58
C VAL A 1145 -6.05 -16.03 61.86
N ARG A 1146 -7.00 -15.10 61.82
CA ARG A 1146 -7.86 -14.68 62.93
C ARG A 1146 -9.29 -14.48 62.46
N GLU A 1147 -10.26 -14.85 63.31
CA GLU A 1147 -11.68 -14.59 63.03
C GLU A 1147 -12.08 -13.23 63.61
N VAL A 1148 -13.02 -12.54 62.98
CA VAL A 1148 -13.51 -11.21 63.35
C VAL A 1148 -15.03 -11.15 63.27
N ASP A 1149 -15.64 -10.27 64.06
CA ASP A 1149 -17.10 -10.09 64.05
C ASP A 1149 -17.55 -9.36 62.77
N TYR A 1150 -16.75 -8.39 62.30
CA TYR A 1150 -16.85 -7.78 60.97
C TYR A 1150 -15.59 -6.95 60.67
N ILE A 1151 -15.41 -6.56 59.41
CA ILE A 1151 -14.38 -5.61 58.97
C ILE A 1151 -15.07 -4.38 58.41
N GLU A 1152 -14.84 -3.22 59.03
CA GLU A 1152 -15.31 -1.93 58.53
C GLU A 1152 -14.28 -1.39 57.53
N THR A 1153 -14.67 -1.26 56.25
CA THR A 1153 -13.82 -0.68 55.20
C THR A 1153 -14.37 0.68 54.78
N ILE A 1154 -13.52 1.68 54.91
CA ILE A 1154 -13.77 3.07 54.52
C ILE A 1154 -13.05 3.31 53.20
N TYR A 1155 -13.83 3.53 52.15
CA TYR A 1155 -13.37 3.98 50.85
C TYR A 1155 -13.49 5.51 50.77
N VAL A 1156 -12.42 6.18 50.32
CA VAL A 1156 -12.41 7.63 50.07
C VAL A 1156 -12.07 7.87 48.61
N LEU A 1157 -12.98 8.50 47.86
CA LEU A 1157 -12.76 8.99 46.49
C LEU A 1157 -12.85 10.50 46.50
N GLU A 1158 -11.71 11.18 46.30
CA GLU A 1158 -11.57 12.63 46.43
C GLU A 1158 -12.03 13.15 47.81
N ASN A 1159 -13.27 13.64 47.90
CA ASN A 1159 -13.89 14.15 49.14
C ASN A 1159 -15.09 13.31 49.61
N ASP A 1160 -15.47 12.26 48.88
CA ASP A 1160 -16.61 11.39 49.20
C ASP A 1160 -16.12 10.18 50.02
N GLU A 1161 -16.60 10.03 51.25
CA GLU A 1161 -16.35 8.87 52.11
C GLU A 1161 -17.53 7.90 52.05
N LYS A 1162 -17.26 6.62 51.75
CA LYS A 1162 -18.24 5.53 51.78
C LYS A 1162 -17.74 4.40 52.68
N LYS A 1163 -18.62 3.94 53.57
CA LYS A 1163 -18.35 2.82 54.48
C LYS A 1163 -19.10 1.59 54.00
N GLU A 1164 -18.37 0.50 53.76
CA GLU A 1164 -18.96 -0.82 53.54
C GLU A 1164 -18.43 -1.83 54.56
N ARG A 1165 -19.16 -2.94 54.71
CA ARG A 1165 -18.69 -4.10 55.47
C ARG A 1165 -18.06 -5.08 54.51
N THR A 1166 -16.85 -5.51 54.84
CA THR A 1166 -16.07 -6.51 54.13
C THR A 1166 -15.90 -7.75 55.00
N ASP A 1167 -15.82 -8.91 54.38
CA ASP A 1167 -15.71 -10.18 55.11
C ASP A 1167 -14.26 -10.60 55.37
N THR A 1168 -13.36 -10.38 54.42
CA THR A 1168 -11.98 -10.89 54.46
C THR A 1168 -10.96 -9.79 54.23
N LEU A 1169 -9.80 -9.84 54.90
CA LEU A 1169 -8.72 -8.86 54.75
C LEU A 1169 -7.36 -9.42 55.18
N ILE A 1170 -6.27 -8.95 54.58
CA ILE A 1170 -4.90 -9.16 55.09
C ILE A 1170 -4.30 -7.81 55.48
N LEU A 1171 -3.81 -7.67 56.72
CA LEU A 1171 -3.08 -6.48 57.20
C LEU A 1171 -1.75 -6.87 57.85
N GLN A 1172 -0.81 -5.93 57.84
CA GLN A 1172 0.38 -5.97 58.69
C GLN A 1172 0.01 -5.52 60.11
N VAL A 1173 0.55 -6.20 61.12
CA VAL A 1173 0.41 -5.78 62.53
C VAL A 1173 1.34 -4.60 62.77
N ALA A 1174 0.80 -3.49 63.28
CA ALA A 1174 1.57 -2.27 63.53
C ALA A 1174 2.78 -2.55 64.45
N GLY A 1175 3.97 -2.14 64.02
CA GLY A 1175 5.23 -2.34 64.76
C GLY A 1175 5.86 -3.73 64.64
N MET A 1176 5.31 -4.64 63.84
CA MET A 1176 5.89 -5.98 63.60
C MET A 1176 5.93 -6.33 62.11
N ASP A 1177 6.94 -7.10 61.70
CA ASP A 1177 6.97 -7.73 60.36
C ASP A 1177 6.14 -9.03 60.35
N SER A 1178 4.92 -8.95 60.87
CA SER A 1178 3.97 -10.07 60.92
C SER A 1178 2.64 -9.66 60.33
N TRP A 1179 2.09 -10.53 59.48
CA TRP A 1179 0.88 -10.26 58.73
C TRP A 1179 -0.24 -11.20 59.22
N THR A 1180 -1.47 -10.69 59.24
CA THR A 1180 -2.65 -11.40 59.71
C THR A 1180 -3.76 -11.34 58.66
N LEU A 1181 -4.25 -12.51 58.26
CA LEU A 1181 -5.50 -12.72 57.53
C LEU A 1181 -6.66 -12.71 58.53
N TYR A 1182 -7.54 -11.72 58.40
CA TYR A 1182 -8.80 -11.63 59.13
C TYR A 1182 -9.93 -12.20 58.26
N ILE A 1183 -10.73 -13.09 58.85
CA ILE A 1183 -11.92 -13.69 58.24
C ILE A 1183 -13.16 -13.44 59.11
N SER A 1184 -14.29 -13.09 58.51
CA SER A 1184 -15.58 -13.08 59.19
C SER A 1184 -16.20 -14.49 59.23
N SER A 1185 -17.31 -14.63 59.96
CA SER A 1185 -18.12 -15.84 59.90
C SER A 1185 -18.67 -16.11 58.50
N SER A 1186 -18.97 -15.05 57.73
CA SER A 1186 -19.45 -15.06 56.34
C SER A 1186 -18.35 -15.16 55.26
N SER A 1187 -17.07 -15.08 55.61
CA SER A 1187 -15.96 -15.24 54.65
C SER A 1187 -16.02 -16.57 53.90
N ASN A 1188 -16.06 -16.49 52.58
CA ASN A 1188 -15.86 -17.63 51.68
C ASN A 1188 -14.37 -17.78 51.29
N LEU A 1189 -13.99 -18.97 50.82
CA LEU A 1189 -12.60 -19.28 50.48
C LEU A 1189 -12.11 -18.60 49.18
N LEU A 1190 -13.03 -18.15 48.33
CA LEU A 1190 -12.69 -17.40 47.10
C LEU A 1190 -12.20 -15.99 47.45
N ASP A 1191 -12.81 -15.32 48.43
CA ASP A 1191 -12.35 -14.02 48.93
C ASP A 1191 -11.03 -14.17 49.70
N VAL A 1192 -10.85 -15.23 50.50
CA VAL A 1192 -9.54 -15.58 51.09
C VAL A 1192 -8.48 -15.70 50.00
N SER A 1193 -8.74 -16.48 48.96
CA SER A 1193 -7.84 -16.68 47.83
C SER A 1193 -7.51 -15.36 47.12
N LYS A 1194 -8.53 -14.51 46.88
CA LYS A 1194 -8.38 -13.18 46.28
C LYS A 1194 -7.47 -12.27 47.09
N HIS A 1195 -7.63 -12.23 48.41
CA HIS A 1195 -6.79 -11.42 49.29
C HIS A 1195 -5.35 -11.96 49.42
N ILE A 1196 -5.16 -13.28 49.40
CA ILE A 1196 -3.82 -13.90 49.42
C ILE A 1196 -3.10 -13.64 48.08
N VAL A 1197 -3.73 -13.91 46.94
CA VAL A 1197 -3.15 -13.70 45.60
C VAL A 1197 -2.73 -12.23 45.37
N LYS A 1198 -3.55 -11.25 45.79
CA LYS A 1198 -3.22 -9.79 45.76
C LYS A 1198 -1.96 -9.44 46.58
N ASN A 1199 -1.58 -10.30 47.53
CA ASN A 1199 -0.42 -10.10 48.41
C ASN A 1199 0.81 -10.93 48.02
N ILE A 1200 0.64 -12.04 47.29
CA ILE A 1200 1.73 -12.92 46.85
C ILE A 1200 2.32 -12.51 45.50
N TYR A 1201 1.50 -12.11 44.50
CA TYR A 1201 1.98 -11.78 43.16
C TYR A 1201 2.10 -10.27 42.92
N LYS A 1202 2.96 -9.87 41.98
CA LYS A 1202 3.11 -8.46 41.56
C LYS A 1202 1.97 -8.00 40.66
N VAL A 1203 1.49 -8.89 39.80
CA VAL A 1203 0.31 -8.70 38.94
C VAL A 1203 -0.58 -9.92 39.13
N SER A 1204 -1.81 -9.68 39.59
CA SER A 1204 -2.80 -10.74 39.84
C SER A 1204 -4.00 -10.59 38.92
N ASN A 1205 -4.34 -11.64 38.19
CA ASN A 1205 -5.54 -11.73 37.35
C ASN A 1205 -6.59 -12.67 37.97
N TRP A 1206 -7.80 -12.69 37.41
CA TRP A 1206 -8.92 -13.49 37.93
C TRP A 1206 -8.65 -15.00 37.90
N LYS A 1207 -7.89 -15.50 36.91
CA LYS A 1207 -7.54 -16.94 36.81
C LYS A 1207 -6.64 -17.35 37.96
N ASP A 1208 -5.70 -16.50 38.37
CA ASP A 1208 -4.80 -16.76 39.51
C ASP A 1208 -5.59 -16.93 40.81
N VAL A 1209 -6.65 -16.13 40.99
CA VAL A 1209 -7.58 -16.23 42.13
C VAL A 1209 -8.37 -17.54 42.09
N GLY A 1210 -8.90 -17.93 40.92
CA GLY A 1210 -9.61 -19.20 40.74
C GLY A 1210 -8.71 -20.43 40.97
N TYR A 1211 -7.48 -20.37 40.47
CA TYR A 1211 -6.46 -21.41 40.62
C TYR A 1211 -5.97 -21.54 42.06
N PHE A 1212 -5.70 -20.43 42.74
CA PHE A 1212 -5.36 -20.44 44.17
C PHE A 1212 -6.52 -21.02 44.99
N ASN A 1213 -7.77 -20.65 44.68
CA ASN A 1213 -8.94 -21.22 45.34
C ASN A 1213 -9.07 -22.72 45.09
N MET A 1214 -8.78 -23.21 43.87
CA MET A 1214 -8.73 -24.65 43.57
C MET A 1214 -7.67 -25.36 44.43
N LEU A 1215 -6.44 -24.84 44.51
CA LEU A 1215 -5.36 -25.41 45.33
C LEU A 1215 -5.67 -25.38 46.84
N LEU A 1216 -6.36 -24.33 47.31
CA LEU A 1216 -6.74 -24.19 48.72
C LEU A 1216 -7.91 -25.12 49.10
N THR A 1217 -8.88 -25.32 48.20
CA THR A 1217 -10.12 -26.08 48.49
C THR A 1217 -10.04 -27.58 48.14
N SER A 1218 -9.18 -27.96 47.20
CA SER A 1218 -9.10 -29.36 46.74
C SER A 1218 -8.27 -30.21 47.71
N PRO A 1219 -8.72 -31.43 48.06
CA PRO A 1219 -7.89 -32.36 48.83
C PRO A 1219 -6.58 -32.67 48.10
N LEU A 1220 -5.47 -32.79 48.83
CA LEU A 1220 -4.14 -33.09 48.25
C LEU A 1220 -4.12 -34.34 47.36
N LEU A 1221 -4.96 -35.33 47.66
CA LEU A 1221 -5.09 -36.56 46.88
C LEU A 1221 -5.76 -36.31 45.52
N VAL A 1222 -6.77 -35.42 45.47
CA VAL A 1222 -7.41 -34.99 44.22
C VAL A 1222 -6.45 -34.17 43.37
N LEU A 1223 -5.62 -33.32 43.97
CA LEU A 1223 -4.57 -32.58 43.24
C LEU A 1223 -3.53 -33.52 42.61
N LYS A 1224 -3.17 -34.63 43.27
CA LYS A 1224 -2.32 -35.68 42.67
C LYS A 1224 -3.00 -36.37 41.49
N GLU A 1225 -4.29 -36.71 41.62
CA GLU A 1225 -5.08 -37.33 40.54
C GLU A 1225 -5.28 -36.39 39.34
N MET A 1226 -5.30 -35.08 39.57
CA MET A 1226 -5.24 -34.03 38.53
C MET A 1226 -3.85 -33.88 37.88
N GLY A 1227 -2.85 -34.68 38.28
CA GLY A 1227 -1.50 -34.68 37.73
C GLY A 1227 -0.54 -33.68 38.35
N TYR A 1228 -0.95 -32.96 39.40
CA TYR A 1228 -0.08 -32.00 40.09
C TYR A 1228 1.01 -32.76 40.87
N PRO A 1229 2.31 -32.38 40.78
CA PRO A 1229 3.41 -33.16 41.36
C PRO A 1229 3.58 -32.92 42.86
N VAL A 1230 2.48 -33.00 43.62
CA VAL A 1230 2.36 -32.68 45.06
C VAL A 1230 3.45 -33.35 45.90
N ASP A 1231 3.73 -34.63 45.68
CA ASP A 1231 4.77 -35.33 46.44
C ASP A 1231 6.18 -34.78 46.17
N ARG A 1232 6.49 -34.40 44.93
CA ARG A 1232 7.79 -33.81 44.58
C ARG A 1232 7.94 -32.41 45.18
N ILE A 1233 6.87 -31.61 45.14
CA ILE A 1233 6.87 -30.24 45.68
C ILE A 1233 6.98 -30.28 47.21
N LEU A 1234 6.17 -31.10 47.90
CA LEU A 1234 6.20 -31.20 49.36
C LEU A 1234 7.44 -31.95 49.89
N GLN A 1235 8.12 -32.77 49.09
CA GLN A 1235 9.41 -33.37 49.47
C GLN A 1235 10.57 -32.38 49.40
N GLN A 1236 10.51 -31.34 48.56
CA GLN A 1236 11.51 -30.24 48.57
C GLN A 1236 11.47 -29.38 49.84
N ARG A 1237 10.51 -29.65 50.74
CA ARG A 1237 10.31 -28.99 52.03
C ARG A 1237 11.11 -29.61 53.20
N LYS A 1238 11.76 -30.77 53.00
CA LYS A 1238 12.49 -31.50 54.05
C LYS A 1238 14.00 -31.23 54.03
#